data_AF-A0A8B7CFV8-F1
#
_entry.id   AF-A0A8B7CFV8-F1
#
_cell.length_a   1.000
_cell.length_b   1.000
_cell.length_c   1.000
_cell.angle_alpha   90.00
_cell.angle_beta   90.00
_cell.angle_gamma   90.00
#
_symmetry.space_group_name_H-M   'P 1'
#
loop_
_entity.id
_entity.type
_entity.pdbx_description
1 polymer ?
#
loop_
_entity_poly.entity_id
_entity_poly.type
_entity_poly.pdbx_seq_one_letter_code
_entity_poly.pdbx_strand_id
1 'polypeptide(L)'
;MALCGIAAFHPVADGCDSRPFRWSSVLGEPSPPRFLVGSPPLRGWRARCSLGKIASGPESRGAAGRTGGSSSAVEGAPFPEEEEVGPVIKFKMSDFAVSDQVSVGLQGRLDEVIFEATVRDPESPLYNSRVVLRQLTSMQARRRGRRALEVLKKLAPRRIMYHSYAMQVHGYVSPSGSGDDDSFTLVHGYHGSYSLRHWLQLSDWLPTLEATLALDEEYVRRVGDDTVGGPAVTRQLRLTRILMRDLLIGVNYLHSHGLAHTELRLENVHISPVDKHVKVGILGNAVDFFDNSSSDSMVEGNTDRRRLMIAFDMRCVGFIMAKLVLRELMDASVFLKFKSFLNKGNNPSCLREFLLPILCRDSPSGNAGLQMLDRNWGAGWNLLSLLLATKPSARISCLDALRHPFLCGPRWRVRPSMHVIRWGLGSTAVRMAEDYIYGQHQRSRISYFIELMELLNPHPRRKSWLEFLPGRWRLVYSTGRHIGLTLRQPSSRVLIGNAYLTFTRSTGSDFPAFSIVSDISFKVMPKSQWPHDKAGAPGSLDIKSSVRIAPGRRFYLKEETEAKWKRVGHIKEPPSSLPAVKLLVEGIDISMRIGSSSSIDSAKSVLHEVRTQIPPEMFDVSELVCGTYVDSRMMVLRGVNGSALLFTRSCLTTT
;
A
#
# COMPACT_ATOMS: atom_id res chain seq x y z
N MET A 1 -30.30 -24.00 22.72
CA MET A 1 -30.83 -25.26 23.26
C MET A 1 -29.68 -26.21 23.54
N ALA A 2 -29.83 -26.95 24.65
CA ALA A 2 -29.05 -28.08 25.16
C ALA A 2 -27.67 -27.85 25.82
N LEU A 3 -27.71 -28.01 27.14
CA LEU A 3 -26.68 -28.23 28.16
C LEU A 3 -25.78 -29.46 27.92
N CYS A 4 -24.57 -29.44 28.51
CA CYS A 4 -23.92 -30.50 29.35
C CYS A 4 -22.40 -30.26 29.40
N GLY A 5 -21.66 -30.35 30.50
CA GLY A 5 -22.01 -30.69 31.88
C GLY A 5 -20.91 -30.23 32.83
N ILE A 6 -21.33 -29.83 34.03
CA ILE A 6 -20.49 -29.61 35.21
C ILE A 6 -20.59 -30.88 36.04
N ALA A 7 -19.46 -31.53 36.32
CA ALA A 7 -19.36 -32.52 37.38
C ALA A 7 -18.92 -31.79 38.66
N ALA A 8 -19.78 -31.82 39.66
CA ALA A 8 -19.57 -31.29 40.99
C ALA A 8 -18.73 -32.26 41.83
N PHE A 9 -17.84 -31.71 42.67
CA PHE A 9 -17.41 -32.34 43.90
C PHE A 9 -17.56 -31.31 45.03
N HIS A 10 -18.38 -31.65 46.03
CA HIS A 10 -18.59 -30.86 47.24
C HIS A 10 -17.43 -31.04 48.24
N PRO A 11 -17.14 -30.05 49.11
CA PRO A 11 -16.00 -30.05 50.01
C PRO A 11 -16.36 -30.64 51.38
N VAL A 12 -15.39 -31.28 52.04
CA VAL A 12 -15.36 -31.46 53.49
C VAL A 12 -14.14 -30.71 54.00
N ALA A 13 -14.38 -29.83 54.97
CA ALA A 13 -13.39 -28.99 55.62
C ALA A 13 -12.64 -29.79 56.70
N ASP A 14 -11.33 -29.59 56.80
CA ASP A 14 -10.66 -29.34 58.08
C ASP A 14 -9.21 -28.89 57.88
N GLY A 15 -8.78 -27.91 58.69
CA GLY A 15 -7.41 -27.84 59.22
C GLY A 15 -6.36 -26.96 58.51
N CYS A 16 -6.31 -25.70 58.93
CA CYS A 16 -5.13 -24.82 59.15
C CYS A 16 -4.02 -24.58 58.10
N ASP A 17 -3.75 -23.26 57.97
CA ASP A 17 -2.46 -22.58 57.84
C ASP A 17 -1.72 -22.48 56.49
N SER A 18 -2.13 -21.42 55.77
CA SER A 18 -1.28 -20.27 55.39
C SER A 18 0.11 -20.52 54.76
N ARG A 19 0.16 -20.51 53.41
CA ARG A 19 1.02 -19.66 52.53
C ARG A 19 1.01 -20.22 51.09
N PRO A 20 0.58 -19.47 50.06
CA PRO A 20 0.57 -19.98 48.69
C PRO A 20 1.96 -19.88 48.04
N PHE A 21 2.40 -21.03 47.54
CA PHE A 21 3.52 -21.22 46.64
C PHE A 21 3.41 -20.32 45.41
N ARG A 22 4.53 -19.68 45.06
CA ARG A 22 4.69 -18.73 43.95
C ARG A 22 5.01 -19.51 42.67
N TRP A 23 4.07 -19.57 41.72
CA TRP A 23 4.41 -19.96 40.34
C TRP A 23 4.99 -18.76 39.60
N SER A 24 6.30 -18.83 39.36
CA SER A 24 7.04 -17.99 38.44
C SER A 24 6.80 -18.45 37.00
N SER A 25 5.93 -17.76 36.26
CA SER A 25 5.88 -17.82 34.80
C SER A 25 6.66 -16.64 34.21
N VAL A 26 7.87 -16.95 33.76
CA VAL A 26 8.71 -16.06 32.94
C VAL A 26 8.07 -15.97 31.55
N LEU A 27 7.27 -14.92 31.31
CA LEU A 27 6.88 -14.49 29.98
C LEU A 27 7.82 -13.38 29.54
N GLY A 28 8.68 -13.68 28.57
CA GLY A 28 9.66 -12.76 28.00
C GLY A 28 9.00 -11.51 27.40
N GLU A 29 9.44 -10.36 27.88
CA GLU A 29 9.05 -9.03 27.45
C GLU A 29 9.48 -8.72 26.00
N PRO A 30 8.68 -7.97 25.22
CA PRO A 30 9.22 -7.17 24.13
C PRO A 30 9.73 -5.82 24.68
N SER A 31 11.04 -5.68 24.79
CA SER A 31 11.69 -4.44 25.25
C SER A 31 11.43 -3.24 24.30
N PRO A 32 11.36 -2.00 24.84
CA PRO A 32 11.23 -0.77 24.03
C PRO A 32 12.48 -0.54 23.14
N PRO A 33 12.39 0.26 22.07
CA PRO A 33 13.50 0.45 21.15
C PRO A 33 14.69 1.11 21.86
N ARG A 34 15.80 0.37 21.99
CA ARG A 34 17.11 0.95 22.30
C ARG A 34 17.65 1.60 21.03
N PHE A 35 17.54 2.92 20.92
CA PHE A 35 18.26 3.70 19.93
C PHE A 35 19.72 3.85 20.38
N LEU A 36 20.56 2.88 20.02
CA LEU A 36 22.01 3.03 20.10
C LEU A 36 22.49 3.75 18.83
N VAL A 37 22.68 5.07 18.93
CA VAL A 37 23.50 5.83 17.98
C VAL A 37 24.96 5.63 18.41
N GLY A 38 25.53 4.50 18.02
CA GLY A 38 26.96 4.21 18.20
C GLY A 38 27.62 4.14 16.83
N SER A 39 28.56 5.03 16.56
CA SER A 39 29.48 4.96 15.43
C SER A 39 30.55 3.90 15.73
N PRO A 40 30.73 2.84 14.92
CA PRO A 40 31.97 2.07 14.92
C PRO A 40 32.99 2.72 13.94
N PRO A 41 34.29 2.53 14.15
CA PRO A 41 35.32 3.21 13.36
C PRO A 41 35.34 2.72 11.91
N LEU A 42 35.48 3.68 10.99
CA LEU A 42 35.60 3.47 9.55
C LEU A 42 36.91 2.72 9.22
N ARG A 43 36.83 1.44 8.83
CA ARG A 43 37.84 0.84 7.95
C ARG A 43 37.42 1.08 6.51
N GLY A 44 38.02 2.09 5.89
CA GLY A 44 37.77 2.45 4.50
C GLY A 44 38.37 1.44 3.53
N TRP A 45 37.54 0.82 2.71
CA TRP A 45 37.97 0.24 1.44
C TRP A 45 37.67 1.27 0.35
N ARG A 46 38.71 2.00 -0.09
CA ARG A 46 38.66 2.90 -1.24
C ARG A 46 38.77 2.08 -2.52
N ALA A 47 37.66 1.91 -3.25
CA ALA A 47 37.73 1.59 -4.67
C ALA A 47 37.88 2.92 -5.45
N ARG A 48 39.03 3.10 -6.11
CA ARG A 48 39.34 4.22 -7.01
C ARG A 48 38.61 3.99 -8.34
N CYS A 49 37.72 4.92 -8.72
CA CYS A 49 37.23 5.02 -10.10
C CYS A 49 38.19 5.89 -10.91
N SER A 50 38.84 5.31 -11.92
CA SER A 50 39.61 6.04 -12.93
C SER A 50 38.70 6.45 -14.09
N LEU A 51 38.57 7.75 -14.34
CA LEU A 51 37.99 8.31 -15.56
C LEU A 51 38.89 7.96 -16.76
N GLY A 52 38.35 7.20 -17.73
CA GLY A 52 38.96 6.96 -19.03
C GLY A 52 38.47 7.98 -20.06
N LYS A 53 39.43 8.66 -20.70
CA LYS A 53 39.25 9.71 -21.71
C LYS A 53 38.64 9.19 -23.02
N ILE A 54 37.85 10.06 -23.64
CA ILE A 54 37.31 9.97 -25.01
C ILE A 54 38.46 10.16 -26.01
N ALA A 55 38.58 9.28 -27.00
CA ALA A 55 39.44 9.46 -28.17
C ALA A 55 38.56 9.68 -29.42
N SER A 56 38.88 10.78 -30.11
CA SER A 56 38.34 11.27 -31.38
C SER A 56 38.66 10.36 -32.56
N GLY A 57 37.70 10.15 -33.46
CA GLY A 57 37.92 9.58 -34.79
C GLY A 57 38.42 10.63 -35.80
N PRO A 58 38.98 10.21 -36.96
CA PRO A 58 39.32 11.13 -38.04
C PRO A 58 38.19 11.20 -39.09
N GLU A 59 38.01 12.43 -39.59
CA GLU A 59 37.16 12.82 -40.72
C GLU A 59 37.70 12.29 -42.05
N SER A 60 36.79 12.02 -42.99
CA SER A 60 37.11 12.14 -44.42
C SER A 60 35.92 12.69 -45.22
N ARG A 61 36.17 13.87 -45.80
CA ARG A 61 35.54 14.55 -46.97
C ARG A 61 35.04 13.55 -48.03
N GLY A 62 33.92 13.70 -48.72
CA GLY A 62 33.35 14.90 -49.35
C GLY A 62 33.64 14.85 -50.86
N ALA A 63 32.64 14.52 -51.70
CA ALA A 63 32.64 14.81 -53.15
C ALA A 63 31.22 14.70 -53.74
N ALA A 64 30.93 15.57 -54.70
CA ALA A 64 29.62 15.90 -55.26
C ALA A 64 29.52 15.58 -56.77
N GLY A 65 28.29 15.53 -57.30
CA GLY A 65 27.92 15.64 -58.72
C GLY A 65 26.49 15.09 -58.97
N ARG A 66 25.43 15.91 -59.18
CA ARG A 66 24.90 16.47 -60.47
C ARG A 66 24.68 15.36 -61.54
N THR A 67 23.54 15.14 -62.20
CA THR A 67 22.47 16.04 -62.74
C THR A 67 21.31 15.24 -63.38
N GLY A 68 20.11 15.84 -63.46
CA GLY A 68 19.01 15.55 -64.44
C GLY A 68 18.07 14.39 -64.06
N GLY A 69 16.75 14.39 -64.27
CA GLY A 69 15.81 15.27 -64.94
C GLY A 69 14.61 14.43 -65.42
N SER A 70 13.39 14.94 -65.20
CA SER A 70 12.10 14.54 -65.80
C SER A 70 11.25 13.41 -65.17
N SER A 71 9.96 13.58 -65.43
CA SER A 71 8.72 13.10 -64.82
C SER A 71 8.26 11.72 -65.29
N SER A 72 7.63 10.94 -64.39
CA SER A 72 6.40 10.19 -64.70
C SER A 72 5.75 9.67 -63.41
N ALA A 73 4.44 9.92 -63.28
CA ALA A 73 3.59 9.18 -62.36
C ALA A 73 3.43 7.73 -62.87
N VAL A 74 3.14 6.81 -61.93
CA VAL A 74 2.28 5.61 -62.03
C VAL A 74 2.90 4.40 -61.30
N GLU A 75 2.03 3.77 -60.51
CA GLU A 75 2.06 2.39 -59.99
C GLU A 75 2.82 2.05 -58.71
N GLY A 76 2.12 1.23 -57.92
CA GLY A 76 2.35 1.01 -56.49
C GLY A 76 3.62 0.24 -56.21
N ALA A 77 4.42 0.80 -55.30
CA ALA A 77 5.59 0.11 -54.77
C ALA A 77 5.16 -1.00 -53.79
N PRO A 78 5.68 -2.23 -53.93
CA PRO A 78 5.47 -3.30 -52.98
C PRO A 78 6.08 -2.93 -51.63
N PHE A 79 5.47 -3.44 -50.56
CA PHE A 79 6.02 -3.37 -49.21
C PHE A 79 7.50 -3.78 -49.23
N PRO A 80 8.41 -3.02 -48.59
CA PRO A 80 9.82 -3.39 -48.59
C PRO A 80 9.98 -4.77 -47.97
N GLU A 81 10.67 -5.63 -48.70
CA GLU A 81 11.04 -6.98 -48.30
C GLU A 81 11.69 -6.96 -46.91
N GLU A 82 11.38 -7.99 -46.11
CA GLU A 82 11.89 -8.20 -44.76
C GLU A 82 13.43 -8.30 -44.79
N GLU A 83 14.13 -7.17 -44.76
CA GLU A 83 15.57 -7.12 -44.58
C GLU A 83 15.97 -7.85 -43.29
N GLU A 84 17.00 -8.69 -43.43
CA GLU A 84 17.49 -9.68 -42.47
C GLU A 84 17.37 -9.25 -41.01
N VAL A 85 16.46 -9.92 -40.33
CA VAL A 85 16.13 -9.69 -38.92
C VAL A 85 17.31 -10.16 -38.06
N GLY A 86 17.78 -9.28 -37.16
CA GLY A 86 18.73 -9.59 -36.10
C GLY A 86 18.29 -10.72 -35.14
N PRO A 87 18.72 -10.76 -33.86
CA PRO A 87 18.86 -11.96 -33.01
C PRO A 87 17.56 -12.69 -32.54
N VAL A 88 16.44 -12.45 -33.20
CA VAL A 88 15.15 -13.13 -32.99
C VAL A 88 15.08 -14.30 -33.98
N ILE A 89 14.98 -15.53 -33.48
CA ILE A 89 14.92 -16.71 -34.35
C ILE A 89 13.52 -16.82 -34.98
N LYS A 90 13.48 -16.99 -36.30
CA LYS A 90 12.24 -17.32 -37.03
C LYS A 90 12.11 -18.84 -37.08
N PHE A 91 11.06 -19.36 -36.45
CA PHE A 91 10.76 -20.79 -36.40
C PHE A 91 9.64 -21.15 -37.37
N LYS A 92 9.58 -22.43 -37.75
CA LYS A 92 8.44 -23.05 -38.40
C LYS A 92 7.64 -23.85 -37.36
N MET A 93 6.33 -23.99 -37.58
CA MET A 93 5.50 -24.77 -36.65
C MET A 93 5.93 -26.25 -36.59
N SER A 94 6.51 -26.78 -37.67
CA SER A 94 7.11 -28.12 -37.75
C SER A 94 8.28 -28.34 -36.79
N ASP A 95 8.92 -27.27 -36.32
CA ASP A 95 10.10 -27.34 -35.46
C ASP A 95 9.73 -27.72 -34.02
N PHE A 96 8.44 -27.82 -33.72
CA PHE A 96 7.90 -28.01 -32.38
C PHE A 96 7.08 -29.29 -32.25
N ALA A 97 7.28 -30.00 -31.14
CA ALA A 97 6.35 -30.99 -30.63
C ALA A 97 5.38 -30.32 -29.66
N VAL A 98 4.19 -29.96 -30.14
CA VAL A 98 3.17 -29.31 -29.33
C VAL A 98 2.53 -30.33 -28.38
N SER A 99 2.40 -29.99 -27.11
CA SER A 99 1.69 -30.81 -26.12
C SER A 99 0.19 -30.56 -26.20
N ASP A 100 -0.61 -31.62 -26.02
CA ASP A 100 -2.08 -31.55 -25.99
C ASP A 100 -2.64 -30.78 -24.78
N GLN A 101 -1.81 -30.51 -23.76
CA GLN A 101 -2.22 -29.80 -22.57
C GLN A 101 -2.12 -28.28 -22.76
N VAL A 102 -3.28 -27.66 -22.97
CA VAL A 102 -3.47 -26.22 -22.71
C VAL A 102 -3.31 -26.04 -21.21
N SER A 103 -2.19 -25.49 -20.76
CA SER A 103 -1.97 -25.27 -19.33
C SER A 103 -3.12 -24.40 -18.77
N VAL A 104 -3.96 -25.03 -17.94
CA VAL A 104 -4.89 -24.35 -17.03
C VAL A 104 -4.01 -23.49 -16.13
N GLY A 105 -3.85 -22.20 -16.43
CA GLY A 105 -2.74 -21.43 -15.83
C GLY A 105 -2.09 -20.38 -16.71
N LEU A 106 -2.21 -20.54 -18.02
CA LEU A 106 -1.74 -19.58 -19.02
C LEU A 106 -2.89 -19.05 -19.87
N GLN A 107 -4.16 -19.17 -19.43
CA GLN A 107 -5.24 -18.45 -20.09
C GLN A 107 -4.96 -16.95 -19.95
N GLY A 108 -4.46 -16.39 -21.05
CA GLY A 108 -4.35 -14.97 -21.25
C GLY A 108 -5.72 -14.37 -21.50
N ARG A 109 -5.70 -13.18 -22.10
CA ARG A 109 -6.91 -12.54 -22.60
C ARG A 109 -7.63 -13.47 -23.59
N LEU A 110 -8.93 -13.24 -23.82
CA LEU A 110 -9.75 -14.04 -24.75
C LEU A 110 -9.18 -14.12 -26.19
N ASP A 111 -8.21 -13.27 -26.53
CA ASP A 111 -7.53 -13.19 -27.82
C ASP A 111 -6.13 -13.85 -27.86
N GLU A 112 -5.79 -14.69 -26.88
CA GLU A 112 -4.50 -15.37 -26.76
C GLU A 112 -4.68 -16.86 -26.41
N VAL A 113 -3.99 -17.75 -27.15
CA VAL A 113 -3.93 -19.19 -26.86
C VAL A 113 -2.48 -19.57 -26.58
N ILE A 114 -2.25 -20.37 -25.54
CA ILE A 114 -0.91 -20.73 -25.10
C ILE A 114 -0.74 -22.25 -25.09
N PHE A 115 0.34 -22.72 -25.72
CA PHE A 115 0.71 -24.11 -25.80
C PHE A 115 2.10 -24.33 -25.20
N GLU A 116 2.30 -25.47 -24.55
CA GLU A 116 3.62 -25.97 -24.26
C GLU A 116 4.16 -26.75 -25.47
N ALA A 117 5.43 -26.57 -25.79
CA ALA A 117 6.07 -27.35 -26.84
C ALA A 117 7.53 -27.69 -26.53
N THR A 118 8.04 -28.74 -27.15
CA THR A 118 9.47 -29.07 -27.14
C THR A 118 10.06 -28.83 -28.51
N VAL A 119 11.19 -28.11 -28.58
CA VAL A 119 11.89 -27.85 -29.86
C VAL A 119 12.55 -29.14 -30.34
N ARG A 120 12.22 -29.58 -31.56
CA ARG A 120 12.75 -30.80 -32.19
C ARG A 120 13.81 -30.53 -33.24
N ASP A 121 13.97 -29.29 -33.69
CA ASP A 121 14.99 -28.94 -34.67
C ASP A 121 16.40 -29.11 -34.07
N PRO A 122 17.22 -30.06 -34.56
CA PRO A 122 18.56 -30.32 -34.05
C PRO A 122 19.55 -29.18 -34.34
N GLU A 123 19.28 -28.34 -35.34
CA GLU A 123 20.11 -27.19 -35.69
C GLU A 123 19.80 -25.96 -34.81
N SER A 124 18.71 -26.02 -34.03
CA SER A 124 18.31 -24.94 -33.14
C SER A 124 19.14 -24.96 -31.84
N PRO A 125 19.58 -23.79 -31.33
CA PRO A 125 20.23 -23.70 -30.02
C PRO A 125 19.31 -24.09 -28.86
N LEU A 126 18.02 -24.30 -29.13
CA LEU A 126 17.00 -24.72 -28.17
C LEU A 126 16.61 -26.20 -28.30
N TYR A 127 17.36 -27.01 -29.06
CA TYR A 127 17.05 -28.44 -29.24
C TYR A 127 16.78 -29.15 -27.92
N ASN A 128 15.70 -29.94 -27.87
CA ASN A 128 15.18 -30.63 -26.67
C ASN A 128 14.78 -29.72 -25.49
N SER A 129 14.73 -28.41 -25.67
CA SER A 129 14.28 -27.48 -24.64
C SER A 129 12.76 -27.31 -24.68
N ARG A 130 12.15 -27.16 -23.49
CA ARG A 130 10.73 -26.81 -23.33
C ARG A 130 10.54 -25.32 -23.54
N VAL A 131 9.60 -24.98 -24.42
CA VAL A 131 9.21 -23.61 -24.76
C VAL A 131 7.71 -23.45 -24.64
N VAL A 132 7.26 -22.20 -24.66
CA VAL A 132 5.86 -21.84 -24.67
C VAL A 132 5.57 -21.08 -25.95
N LEU A 133 4.57 -21.57 -26.69
CA LEU A 133 4.04 -20.98 -27.90
C LEU A 133 2.81 -20.15 -27.53
N ARG A 134 2.88 -18.84 -27.72
CA ARG A 134 1.77 -17.92 -27.49
C ARG A 134 1.19 -17.45 -28.81
N GLN A 135 0.11 -18.08 -29.22
CA GLN A 135 -0.64 -17.76 -30.43
C GLN A 135 -1.57 -16.57 -30.17
N LEU A 136 -1.44 -15.53 -30.98
CA LEU A 136 -2.18 -14.28 -30.90
C LEU A 136 -3.17 -14.23 -32.06
N THR A 137 -4.47 -14.26 -31.75
CA THR A 137 -5.53 -14.39 -32.75
C THR A 137 -6.06 -13.02 -33.20
N SER A 138 -6.41 -12.14 -32.25
CA SER A 138 -6.97 -10.82 -32.59
C SER A 138 -5.95 -9.88 -33.25
N MET A 139 -6.42 -8.95 -34.10
CA MET A 139 -5.56 -7.89 -34.65
C MET A 139 -4.79 -7.11 -33.58
N GLN A 140 -5.41 -6.87 -32.42
CA GLN A 140 -4.78 -6.13 -31.32
C GLN A 140 -3.70 -6.97 -30.63
N ALA A 141 -3.94 -8.27 -30.41
CA ALA A 141 -2.95 -9.20 -29.88
C ALA A 141 -1.74 -9.30 -30.82
N ARG A 142 -1.98 -9.49 -32.11
CA ARG A 142 -0.92 -9.58 -33.14
C ARG A 142 -0.06 -8.32 -33.19
N ARG A 143 -0.67 -7.13 -33.11
CA ARG A 143 0.08 -5.85 -32.97
C ARG A 143 0.96 -5.81 -31.72
N ARG A 144 0.46 -6.27 -30.57
CA ARG A 144 1.27 -6.36 -29.33
C ARG A 144 2.42 -7.35 -29.49
N GLY A 145 2.19 -8.48 -30.14
CA GLY A 145 3.23 -9.47 -30.40
C GLY A 145 4.35 -8.94 -31.29
N ARG A 146 4.00 -8.25 -32.38
CA ARG A 146 4.98 -7.61 -33.26
C ARG A 146 5.79 -6.52 -32.54
N ARG A 147 5.14 -5.69 -31.72
CA ARG A 147 5.84 -4.71 -30.86
C ARG A 147 6.78 -5.36 -29.86
N ALA A 148 6.41 -6.52 -29.30
CA ALA A 148 7.30 -7.27 -28.41
C ALA A 148 8.61 -7.63 -29.12
N LEU A 149 8.54 -8.04 -30.39
CA LEU A 149 9.71 -8.32 -31.21
C LEU A 149 10.51 -7.05 -31.51
N GLU A 150 9.87 -5.93 -31.82
CA GLU A 150 10.56 -4.65 -32.04
C GLU A 150 11.35 -4.22 -30.80
N VAL A 151 10.73 -4.32 -29.62
CA VAL A 151 11.41 -4.09 -28.34
C VAL A 151 12.57 -5.06 -28.19
N LEU A 152 12.37 -6.35 -28.48
CA LEU A 152 13.42 -7.36 -28.41
C LEU A 152 14.63 -7.01 -29.29
N LYS A 153 14.38 -6.61 -30.55
CA LYS A 153 15.40 -6.18 -31.50
C LYS A 153 16.20 -4.98 -30.98
N LYS A 154 15.55 -4.03 -30.29
CA LYS A 154 16.22 -2.88 -29.66
C LYS A 154 17.06 -3.29 -28.44
N LEU A 155 16.68 -4.34 -27.72
CA LEU A 155 17.33 -4.79 -26.49
C LEU A 155 18.50 -5.72 -26.69
N ALA A 156 18.50 -6.49 -27.78
CA ALA A 156 19.53 -7.46 -28.05
C ALA A 156 20.94 -6.85 -28.25
N PRO A 157 21.12 -5.72 -28.98
CA PRO A 157 22.41 -5.04 -29.08
C PRO A 157 22.95 -4.56 -27.73
N ARG A 158 22.04 -4.27 -26.77
CA ARG A 158 22.39 -3.77 -25.43
C ARG A 158 22.66 -4.89 -24.41
N ARG A 159 22.55 -6.17 -24.81
CA ARG A 159 22.67 -7.36 -23.92
C ARG A 159 21.75 -7.33 -22.69
N ILE A 160 20.61 -6.65 -22.77
CA ILE A 160 19.65 -6.47 -21.66
C ILE A 160 18.80 -7.74 -21.41
N MET A 161 18.82 -8.71 -22.33
CA MET A 161 17.83 -9.79 -22.36
C MET A 161 18.12 -11.00 -21.47
N TYR A 162 19.20 -10.98 -20.68
CA TYR A 162 19.68 -12.14 -19.92
C TYR A 162 19.57 -12.00 -18.42
N HIS A 163 18.82 -11.01 -17.92
CA HIS A 163 18.60 -10.91 -16.50
C HIS A 163 17.55 -11.92 -16.06
N SER A 164 17.87 -12.70 -15.02
CA SER A 164 17.05 -13.84 -14.60
C SER A 164 15.60 -13.48 -14.26
N TYR A 165 15.35 -12.21 -13.93
CA TYR A 165 14.04 -11.67 -13.51
C TYR A 165 13.13 -11.23 -14.68
N ALA A 166 13.52 -11.39 -15.94
CA ALA A 166 12.69 -11.10 -17.11
C ALA A 166 12.47 -12.37 -17.94
N MET A 167 11.28 -12.51 -18.53
CA MET A 167 10.96 -13.63 -19.40
C MET A 167 11.70 -13.49 -20.74
N GLN A 168 12.40 -14.55 -21.14
CA GLN A 168 13.14 -14.58 -22.39
C GLN A 168 12.21 -14.94 -23.55
N VAL A 169 12.17 -14.08 -24.57
CA VAL A 169 11.53 -14.38 -25.86
C VAL A 169 12.63 -14.88 -26.80
N HIS A 170 12.43 -16.06 -27.34
CA HIS A 170 13.41 -16.71 -28.22
C HIS A 170 13.17 -16.38 -29.70
N GLY A 171 11.91 -16.18 -30.08
CA GLY A 171 11.56 -16.01 -31.48
C GLY A 171 10.08 -15.89 -31.76
N TYR A 172 9.73 -16.10 -33.03
CA TYR A 172 8.35 -16.15 -33.51
C TYR A 172 8.17 -17.20 -34.60
N VAL A 173 6.93 -17.63 -34.80
CA VAL A 173 6.53 -18.49 -35.92
C VAL A 173 5.84 -17.62 -36.97
N SER A 174 6.29 -17.69 -38.22
CA SER A 174 5.63 -16.98 -39.32
C SER A 174 4.33 -17.64 -39.73
N PRO A 175 3.27 -16.86 -40.07
CA PRO A 175 2.07 -17.42 -40.67
C PRO A 175 2.41 -18.05 -42.02
N SER A 176 1.89 -19.25 -42.28
CA SER A 176 1.98 -19.90 -43.59
C SER A 176 1.17 -19.09 -44.60
N GLY A 177 1.78 -18.70 -45.73
CA GLY A 177 1.22 -17.80 -46.74
C GLY A 177 0.00 -18.31 -47.52
N SER A 178 -0.76 -19.27 -47.01
CA SER A 178 -2.03 -19.73 -47.58
C SER A 178 -3.18 -19.08 -46.81
N GLY A 179 -4.04 -18.37 -47.53
CA GLY A 179 -5.03 -17.43 -47.00
C GLY A 179 -5.91 -17.94 -45.85
N ASP A 180 -6.27 -16.96 -45.02
CA ASP A 180 -7.36 -16.92 -44.03
C ASP A 180 -7.12 -17.36 -42.57
N ASP A 181 -5.90 -17.72 -42.15
CA ASP A 181 -5.58 -17.80 -40.72
C ASP A 181 -4.23 -17.16 -40.38
N ASP A 182 -4.22 -15.83 -40.42
CA ASP A 182 -3.08 -14.95 -40.16
C ASP A 182 -2.75 -14.85 -38.66
N SER A 183 -2.62 -16.01 -38.00
CA SER A 183 -2.28 -16.16 -36.59
C SER A 183 -0.77 -15.93 -36.38
N PHE A 184 -0.42 -15.16 -35.35
CA PHE A 184 0.97 -14.82 -35.04
C PHE A 184 1.38 -15.46 -33.72
N THR A 185 2.44 -16.27 -33.72
CA THR A 185 2.86 -17.01 -32.52
C THR A 185 4.22 -16.54 -32.03
N LEU A 186 4.28 -16.13 -30.76
CA LEU A 186 5.55 -15.83 -30.07
C LEU A 186 6.08 -17.09 -29.39
N VAL A 187 7.40 -17.27 -29.45
CA VAL A 187 8.11 -18.37 -28.79
C VAL A 187 8.89 -17.79 -27.61
N HIS A 188 8.57 -18.24 -26.40
CA HIS A 188 9.26 -17.79 -25.19
C HIS A 188 9.65 -18.97 -24.28
N GLY A 189 10.59 -18.73 -23.37
CA GLY A 189 11.08 -19.76 -22.45
C GLY A 189 9.97 -20.29 -21.54
N TYR A 190 10.03 -21.59 -21.24
CA TYR A 190 9.16 -22.22 -20.26
C TYR A 190 9.65 -21.89 -18.84
N HIS A 191 8.76 -21.31 -18.02
CA HIS A 191 9.07 -20.89 -16.65
C HIS A 191 8.02 -21.41 -15.65
N GLY A 192 7.41 -22.57 -15.93
CA GLY A 192 6.35 -23.16 -15.12
C GLY A 192 4.93 -22.85 -15.64
N SER A 193 3.96 -23.62 -15.15
CA SER A 193 2.60 -23.66 -15.71
C SER A 193 1.66 -22.54 -15.22
N TYR A 194 1.99 -21.84 -14.13
CA TYR A 194 1.09 -20.89 -13.49
C TYR A 194 1.66 -19.47 -13.42
N SER A 195 0.87 -18.49 -13.87
CA SER A 195 1.10 -17.08 -13.50
C SER A 195 0.69 -16.80 -12.06
N LEU A 196 1.15 -15.68 -11.49
CA LEU A 196 0.84 -15.28 -10.12
C LEU A 196 -0.68 -15.15 -9.89
N ARG A 197 -1.44 -14.77 -10.92
CA ARG A 197 -2.92 -14.78 -10.87
C ARG A 197 -3.45 -16.16 -10.49
N HIS A 198 -2.99 -17.20 -11.19
CA HIS A 198 -3.49 -18.56 -11.01
C HIS A 198 -3.07 -19.13 -9.67
N TRP A 199 -1.82 -18.89 -9.25
CA TRP A 199 -1.37 -19.19 -7.89
C TRP A 199 -2.34 -18.61 -6.85
N LEU A 200 -2.73 -17.35 -6.98
CA LEU A 200 -3.65 -16.72 -6.05
C LEU A 200 -5.10 -17.24 -6.10
N GLN A 201 -5.48 -18.02 -7.11
CA GLN A 201 -6.77 -18.69 -7.19
C GLN A 201 -6.76 -20.10 -6.58
N LEU A 202 -5.58 -20.70 -6.39
CA LEU A 202 -5.47 -22.00 -5.71
C LEU A 202 -5.79 -21.87 -4.22
N SER A 203 -6.50 -22.85 -3.67
CA SER A 203 -6.90 -22.87 -2.25
C SER A 203 -5.69 -23.08 -1.33
N ASP A 204 -4.75 -23.91 -1.75
CA ASP A 204 -3.55 -24.36 -1.04
C ASP A 204 -2.25 -23.71 -1.56
N TRP A 205 -2.36 -22.56 -2.22
CA TRP A 205 -1.23 -21.91 -2.90
C TRP A 205 0.00 -21.66 -2.02
N LEU A 206 -0.18 -21.38 -0.72
CA LEU A 206 0.89 -20.95 0.17
C LEU A 206 1.91 -22.09 0.44
N PRO A 207 1.53 -23.27 0.98
CA PRO A 207 2.43 -24.41 1.11
C PRO A 207 3.07 -24.85 -0.22
N THR A 208 2.27 -24.92 -1.28
CA THR A 208 2.74 -25.39 -2.60
C THR A 208 3.76 -24.44 -3.20
N LEU A 209 3.56 -23.12 -3.03
CA LEU A 209 4.51 -22.12 -3.53
C LEU A 209 5.79 -22.06 -2.70
N GLU A 210 5.71 -22.24 -1.37
CA GLU A 210 6.90 -22.36 -0.52
C GLU A 210 7.78 -23.55 -0.95
N ALA A 211 7.16 -24.70 -1.24
CA ALA A 211 7.87 -25.87 -1.76
C ALA A 211 8.47 -25.61 -3.14
N THR A 212 7.73 -24.96 -4.04
CA THR A 212 8.18 -24.63 -5.41
C THR A 212 9.39 -23.70 -5.41
N LEU A 213 9.43 -22.71 -4.52
CA LEU A 213 10.55 -21.79 -4.40
C LEU A 213 11.74 -22.38 -3.61
N ALA A 214 11.56 -23.55 -2.98
CA ALA A 214 12.57 -24.23 -2.17
C ALA A 214 13.31 -23.25 -1.24
N LEU A 215 12.54 -22.46 -0.48
CA LEU A 215 13.07 -21.37 0.35
C LEU A 215 14.01 -21.92 1.42
N ASP A 216 15.31 -21.67 1.24
CA ASP A 216 16.35 -22.05 2.20
C ASP A 216 16.35 -21.15 3.46
N GLU A 217 17.10 -21.56 4.49
CA GLU A 217 17.26 -20.75 5.70
C GLU A 217 17.84 -19.35 5.41
N GLU A 218 18.61 -19.17 4.35
CA GLU A 218 19.24 -17.90 4.01
C GLU A 218 18.21 -16.89 3.45
N TYR A 219 17.25 -17.34 2.65
CA TYR A 219 16.09 -16.57 2.21
C TYR A 219 15.21 -16.16 3.40
N VAL A 220 15.01 -17.09 4.34
CA VAL A 220 14.33 -16.78 5.61
C VAL A 220 15.08 -15.70 6.39
N ARG A 221 16.42 -15.78 6.47
CA ARG A 221 17.24 -14.72 7.09
C ARG A 221 17.16 -13.38 6.35
N ARG A 222 17.11 -13.38 5.01
CA ARG A 222 17.05 -12.17 4.17
C ARG A 222 15.76 -11.37 4.35
N VAL A 223 14.65 -12.02 4.64
CA VAL A 223 13.34 -11.34 4.76
C VAL A 223 12.96 -11.09 6.22
N GLY A 224 13.50 -11.90 7.13
CA GLY A 224 13.24 -11.82 8.57
C GLY A 224 11.86 -12.35 8.97
N ASP A 225 11.76 -12.79 10.21
CA ASP A 225 10.52 -13.30 10.80
C ASP A 225 9.90 -12.34 11.79
N ASP A 226 8.58 -12.17 11.66
CA ASP A 226 7.77 -11.45 12.62
C ASP A 226 7.13 -12.48 13.58
N THR A 227 7.34 -12.33 14.88
CA THR A 227 6.90 -13.29 15.91
C THR A 227 5.43 -13.16 16.31
N VAL A 228 4.69 -12.20 15.76
CA VAL A 228 3.33 -11.81 16.20
C VAL A 228 2.30 -12.16 15.14
N GLY A 229 1.17 -12.80 15.48
CA GLY A 229 0.04 -13.08 14.57
C GLY A 229 -0.04 -14.51 14.02
N GLY A 230 0.65 -15.45 14.67
CA GLY A 230 0.58 -16.88 14.36
C GLY A 230 1.43 -17.31 13.14
N PRO A 231 1.73 -18.62 13.01
CA PRO A 231 2.65 -19.12 11.98
C PRO A 231 2.18 -18.83 10.55
N ALA A 232 0.87 -18.91 10.28
CA ALA A 232 0.30 -18.75 8.94
C ALA A 232 0.47 -17.32 8.38
N VAL A 233 0.13 -16.30 9.17
CA VAL A 233 0.24 -14.89 8.75
C VAL A 233 1.72 -14.50 8.60
N THR A 234 2.60 -15.03 9.45
CA THR A 234 4.05 -14.81 9.31
C THR A 234 4.62 -15.47 8.06
N ARG A 235 4.22 -16.71 7.75
CA ARG A 235 4.59 -17.40 6.50
C ARG A 235 4.13 -16.64 5.26
N GLN A 236 2.86 -16.24 5.22
CA GLN A 236 2.30 -15.49 4.09
C GLN A 236 3.00 -14.14 3.91
N LEU A 237 3.31 -13.43 4.99
CA LEU A 237 4.06 -12.17 4.92
C LEU A 237 5.48 -12.35 4.42
N ARG A 238 6.17 -13.40 4.87
CA ARG A 238 7.51 -13.74 4.39
C ARG A 238 7.48 -13.97 2.88
N LEU A 239 6.57 -14.81 2.39
CA LEU A 239 6.43 -15.11 0.97
C LEU A 239 6.05 -13.85 0.16
N THR A 240 5.12 -13.05 0.67
CA THR A 240 4.72 -11.77 0.05
C THR A 240 5.93 -10.85 -0.13
N ARG A 241 6.78 -10.71 0.88
CA ARG A 241 8.00 -9.87 0.79
C ARG A 241 8.97 -10.40 -0.26
N ILE A 242 9.14 -11.71 -0.38
CA ILE A 242 10.01 -12.34 -1.40
C ILE A 242 9.50 -12.01 -2.79
N LEU A 243 8.24 -12.33 -3.07
CA LEU A 243 7.63 -12.10 -4.39
C LEU A 243 7.65 -10.62 -4.77
N MET A 244 7.37 -9.72 -3.82
CA MET A 244 7.43 -8.28 -4.06
C MET A 244 8.85 -7.78 -4.32
N ARG A 245 9.87 -8.31 -3.62
CA ARG A 245 11.26 -7.96 -3.86
C ARG A 245 11.71 -8.42 -5.24
N ASP A 246 11.42 -9.66 -5.62
CA ASP A 246 11.79 -10.20 -6.93
C ASP A 246 11.13 -9.42 -8.07
N LEU A 247 9.84 -9.12 -7.93
CA LEU A 247 9.12 -8.27 -8.87
C LEU A 247 9.78 -6.89 -9.00
N LEU A 248 10.10 -6.23 -7.88
CA LEU A 248 10.74 -4.92 -7.89
C LEU A 248 12.18 -4.98 -8.44
N ILE A 249 12.93 -6.07 -8.21
CA ILE A 249 14.26 -6.25 -8.81
C ILE A 249 14.13 -6.32 -10.34
N GLY A 250 13.18 -7.10 -10.85
CA GLY A 250 12.89 -7.18 -12.30
C GLY A 250 12.45 -5.84 -12.89
N VAL A 251 11.56 -5.11 -12.22
CA VAL A 251 11.09 -3.79 -12.67
C VAL A 251 12.22 -2.75 -12.62
N ASN A 252 13.03 -2.74 -11.55
CA ASN A 252 14.19 -1.84 -11.43
C ASN A 252 15.22 -2.12 -12.52
N TYR A 253 15.41 -3.39 -12.88
CA TYR A 253 16.26 -3.78 -14.00
C TYR A 253 15.76 -3.15 -15.31
N LEU A 254 14.48 -3.28 -15.65
CA LEU A 254 13.91 -2.64 -16.84
C LEU A 254 14.09 -1.11 -16.81
N HIS A 255 13.75 -0.46 -15.70
CA HIS A 255 13.80 1.00 -15.56
C HIS A 255 15.21 1.57 -15.67
N SER A 256 16.20 0.87 -15.11
CA SER A 256 17.63 1.25 -15.18
C SER A 256 18.20 1.11 -16.59
N HIS A 257 17.65 0.20 -17.40
CA HIS A 257 18.05 0.00 -18.79
C HIS A 257 17.20 0.78 -19.81
N GLY A 258 16.40 1.73 -19.32
CA GLY A 258 15.66 2.65 -20.18
C GLY A 258 14.34 2.10 -20.70
N LEU A 259 13.75 1.09 -20.06
CA LEU A 259 12.46 0.52 -20.44
C LEU A 259 11.41 0.78 -19.36
N ALA A 260 10.16 0.98 -19.77
CA ALA A 260 9.00 0.74 -18.93
C ALA A 260 8.19 -0.42 -19.49
N HIS A 261 7.65 -1.27 -18.63
CA HIS A 261 6.86 -2.42 -19.06
C HIS A 261 5.47 -2.02 -19.55
N THR A 262 4.84 -1.04 -18.89
CA THR A 262 3.50 -0.46 -19.14
C THR A 262 2.30 -1.43 -19.14
N GLU A 263 2.53 -2.69 -18.78
CA GLU A 263 1.49 -3.72 -18.72
C GLU A 263 1.70 -4.69 -17.55
N LEU A 264 2.25 -4.21 -16.43
CA LEU A 264 2.41 -5.05 -15.25
C LEU A 264 1.05 -5.42 -14.66
N ARG A 265 0.77 -6.72 -14.61
CA ARG A 265 -0.45 -7.31 -14.02
C ARG A 265 -0.13 -8.71 -13.49
N LEU A 266 -1.03 -9.29 -12.69
CA LEU A 266 -0.83 -10.63 -12.12
C LEU A 266 -0.68 -11.72 -13.19
N GLU A 267 -1.28 -11.52 -14.37
CA GLU A 267 -1.20 -12.42 -15.51
C GLU A 267 0.19 -12.40 -16.17
N ASN A 268 0.90 -11.28 -16.05
CA ASN A 268 2.22 -11.04 -16.65
C ASN A 268 3.35 -11.25 -15.63
N VAL A 269 3.10 -11.96 -14.54
CA VAL A 269 4.09 -12.25 -13.50
C VAL A 269 4.12 -13.75 -13.31
N HIS A 270 5.29 -14.36 -13.54
CA HIS A 270 5.47 -15.81 -13.54
C HIS A 270 6.43 -16.22 -12.44
N ILE A 271 6.22 -17.40 -11.89
CA ILE A 271 7.09 -17.95 -10.85
C ILE A 271 7.90 -19.06 -11.49
N SER A 272 9.22 -18.88 -11.61
CA SER A 272 10.12 -19.89 -12.17
C SER A 272 10.53 -20.88 -11.08
N PRO A 273 10.13 -22.16 -11.17
CA PRO A 273 10.60 -23.18 -10.22
C PRO A 273 12.10 -23.44 -10.35
N VAL A 274 12.63 -23.32 -11.57
CA VAL A 274 14.05 -23.56 -11.88
C VAL A 274 14.91 -22.47 -11.25
N ASP A 275 14.54 -21.21 -11.45
CA ASP A 275 15.32 -20.08 -10.93
C ASP A 275 14.94 -19.68 -9.51
N LYS A 276 13.88 -20.26 -8.95
CA LYS A 276 13.35 -20.03 -7.60
C LYS A 276 13.01 -18.56 -7.30
N HIS A 277 12.57 -17.81 -8.31
CA HIS A 277 12.14 -16.42 -8.15
C HIS A 277 11.10 -16.01 -9.20
N VAL A 278 10.55 -14.81 -9.00
CA VAL A 278 9.54 -14.21 -9.89
C VAL A 278 10.19 -13.61 -11.14
N LYS A 279 9.61 -13.90 -12.31
CA LYS A 279 9.94 -13.28 -13.59
C LYS A 279 8.84 -12.38 -14.10
N VAL A 280 9.24 -11.20 -14.57
CA VAL A 280 8.37 -10.26 -15.26
C VAL A 280 8.14 -10.76 -16.69
N GLY A 281 6.86 -10.78 -17.11
CA GLY A 281 6.41 -11.34 -18.37
C GLY A 281 6.73 -10.50 -19.61
N ILE A 282 6.09 -10.86 -20.72
CA ILE A 282 6.44 -10.36 -22.07
C ILE A 282 6.21 -8.86 -22.21
N LEU A 283 7.23 -8.18 -22.76
CA LEU A 283 7.33 -6.73 -22.97
C LEU A 283 6.53 -6.21 -24.19
N GLY A 284 5.38 -6.80 -24.52
CA GLY A 284 4.63 -6.49 -25.76
C GLY A 284 4.06 -5.07 -25.86
N ASN A 285 3.96 -4.37 -24.74
CA ASN A 285 3.61 -2.94 -24.69
C ASN A 285 4.74 -2.09 -24.08
N ALA A 286 5.93 -2.66 -23.90
CA ALA A 286 7.01 -1.93 -23.28
C ALA A 286 7.41 -0.70 -24.11
N VAL A 287 7.81 0.35 -23.41
CA VAL A 287 8.24 1.61 -24.00
C VAL A 287 9.73 1.76 -23.78
N ASP A 288 10.50 1.90 -24.85
CA ASP A 288 11.92 2.27 -24.81
C ASP A 288 12.05 3.80 -24.72
N PHE A 289 12.79 4.30 -23.73
CA PHE A 289 13.03 5.73 -23.52
C PHE A 289 14.11 6.30 -24.44
N PHE A 290 14.87 5.44 -25.12
CA PHE A 290 15.90 5.85 -26.07
C PHE A 290 15.38 6.04 -27.51
N ASP A 291 14.06 5.96 -27.72
CA ASP A 291 13.44 6.21 -29.04
C ASP A 291 13.56 7.71 -29.39
N ASN A 292 14.67 8.08 -30.02
CA ASN A 292 14.98 9.45 -30.44
C ASN A 292 14.45 9.72 -31.86
N SER A 293 13.31 10.39 -31.96
CA SER A 293 13.11 11.36 -33.05
C SER A 293 13.90 12.62 -32.69
N SER A 294 15.02 12.85 -33.37
CA SER A 294 16.00 13.92 -33.16
C SER A 294 15.37 15.34 -33.18
N SER A 295 15.31 16.01 -32.02
CA SER A 295 15.40 17.48 -31.90
C SER A 295 15.65 17.90 -30.43
N ASP A 296 16.55 18.87 -30.22
CA ASP A 296 17.05 19.28 -28.89
C ASP A 296 16.01 19.95 -27.98
N SER A 297 14.86 20.40 -28.49
CA SER A 297 13.78 20.98 -27.67
C SER A 297 12.89 19.93 -26.97
N MET A 298 13.12 18.63 -27.20
CA MET A 298 12.30 17.51 -26.69
C MET A 298 12.88 16.81 -25.45
N VAL A 299 14.04 17.24 -24.95
CA VAL A 299 14.74 16.56 -23.85
C VAL A 299 13.96 16.61 -22.53
N GLU A 300 13.38 17.77 -22.16
CA GLU A 300 12.52 17.88 -20.97
C GLU A 300 11.25 17.03 -21.11
N GLY A 301 10.56 17.10 -22.25
CA GLY A 301 9.36 16.29 -22.52
C GLY A 301 9.62 14.78 -22.48
N ASN A 302 10.79 14.33 -22.93
CA ASN A 302 11.19 12.93 -22.86
C ASN A 302 11.47 12.48 -21.40
N THR A 303 12.09 13.34 -20.58
CA THR A 303 12.29 13.03 -19.16
C THR A 303 10.97 12.93 -18.38
N ASP A 304 9.99 13.77 -18.70
CA ASP A 304 8.67 13.71 -18.06
C ASP A 304 7.87 12.50 -18.52
N ARG A 305 7.90 12.17 -19.82
CA ARG A 305 7.32 10.92 -20.34
C ARG A 305 7.93 9.70 -19.63
N ARG A 306 9.25 9.65 -19.50
CA ARG A 306 9.96 8.58 -18.78
C ARG A 306 9.48 8.46 -17.33
N ARG A 307 9.42 9.57 -16.59
CA ARG A 307 8.92 9.60 -15.21
C ARG A 307 7.48 9.09 -15.10
N LEU A 308 6.61 9.51 -16.03
CA LEU A 308 5.20 9.09 -16.06
C LEU A 308 5.05 7.59 -16.29
N MET A 309 5.83 7.00 -17.21
CA MET A 309 5.78 5.57 -17.51
C MET A 309 6.34 4.72 -16.37
N ILE A 310 7.47 5.13 -15.78
CA ILE A 310 8.02 4.50 -14.57
C ILE A 310 7.01 4.55 -13.43
N ALA A 311 6.41 5.71 -13.19
CA ALA A 311 5.39 5.84 -12.17
C ALA A 311 4.19 4.93 -12.48
N PHE A 312 3.77 4.81 -13.73
CA PHE A 312 2.66 3.92 -14.12
C PHE A 312 2.96 2.47 -13.74
N ASP A 313 4.15 1.96 -14.06
CA ASP A 313 4.59 0.62 -13.64
C ASP A 313 4.54 0.44 -12.12
N MET A 314 5.04 1.42 -11.36
CA MET A 314 5.02 1.38 -9.89
C MET A 314 3.57 1.35 -9.33
N ARG A 315 2.62 1.99 -10.01
CA ARG A 315 1.18 1.90 -9.64
C ARG A 315 0.65 0.49 -9.86
N CYS A 316 1.02 -0.15 -10.96
CA CYS A 316 0.67 -1.54 -11.24
C CYS A 316 1.28 -2.50 -10.22
N VAL A 317 2.53 -2.28 -9.81
CA VAL A 317 3.15 -3.02 -8.69
C VAL A 317 2.35 -2.85 -7.40
N GLY A 318 1.82 -1.65 -7.13
CA GLY A 318 0.89 -1.41 -6.01
C GLY A 318 -0.40 -2.24 -6.09
N PHE A 319 -0.99 -2.39 -7.28
CA PHE A 319 -2.16 -3.25 -7.47
C PHE A 319 -1.84 -4.73 -7.29
N ILE A 320 -0.67 -5.18 -7.75
CA ILE A 320 -0.19 -6.54 -7.53
C ILE A 320 0.01 -6.80 -6.03
N MET A 321 0.68 -5.89 -5.31
CA MET A 321 0.85 -5.96 -3.86
C MET A 321 -0.49 -6.04 -3.13
N ALA A 322 -1.45 -5.19 -3.50
CA ALA A 322 -2.76 -5.16 -2.88
C ALA A 322 -3.46 -6.52 -3.00
N LYS A 323 -3.46 -7.13 -4.19
CA LYS A 323 -4.11 -8.43 -4.43
C LYS A 323 -3.36 -9.61 -3.82
N LEU A 324 -2.03 -9.52 -3.73
CA LEU A 324 -1.19 -10.52 -3.08
C LEU A 324 -1.47 -10.60 -1.57
N VAL A 325 -1.70 -9.45 -0.94
CA VAL A 325 -1.93 -9.36 0.51
C VAL A 325 -3.42 -9.50 0.87
N LEU A 326 -4.31 -8.85 0.12
CA LEU A 326 -5.75 -8.83 0.35
C LEU A 326 -6.43 -9.65 -0.77
N ARG A 327 -6.60 -10.95 -0.54
CA ARG A 327 -7.11 -11.89 -1.56
C ARG A 327 -8.53 -11.55 -2.00
N GLU A 328 -9.31 -10.86 -1.18
CA GLU A 328 -10.65 -10.37 -1.51
C GLU A 328 -10.63 -9.38 -2.69
N LEU A 329 -9.50 -8.72 -2.95
CA LEU A 329 -9.33 -7.87 -4.14
C LEU A 329 -9.14 -8.66 -5.44
N MET A 330 -9.13 -9.99 -5.39
CA MET A 330 -9.27 -10.84 -6.58
C MET A 330 -10.71 -10.86 -7.08
N ASP A 331 -11.70 -10.61 -6.20
CA ASP A 331 -13.09 -10.41 -6.60
C ASP A 331 -13.27 -9.11 -7.39
N ALA A 332 -13.92 -9.21 -8.55
CA ALA A 332 -14.06 -8.07 -9.47
C ALA A 332 -14.89 -6.92 -8.86
N SER A 333 -15.91 -7.23 -8.05
CA SER A 333 -16.81 -6.24 -7.45
C SER A 333 -16.12 -5.46 -6.33
N VAL A 334 -15.37 -6.15 -5.47
CA VAL A 334 -14.57 -5.53 -4.40
C VAL A 334 -13.45 -4.68 -5.02
N PHE A 335 -12.78 -5.22 -6.05
CA PHE A 335 -11.73 -4.49 -6.76
C PHE A 335 -12.24 -3.25 -7.50
N LEU A 336 -13.49 -3.27 -8.00
CA LEU A 336 -14.12 -2.09 -8.60
C LEU A 336 -14.30 -0.97 -7.57
N LYS A 337 -14.78 -1.29 -6.37
CA LYS A 337 -14.91 -0.32 -5.25
C LYS A 337 -13.55 0.27 -4.87
N PHE A 338 -12.52 -0.58 -4.79
CA PHE A 338 -11.15 -0.16 -4.52
C PHE A 338 -10.58 0.78 -5.61
N LYS A 339 -10.80 0.47 -6.90
CA LYS A 339 -10.39 1.35 -8.00
C LYS A 339 -11.16 2.67 -8.01
N SER A 340 -12.47 2.62 -7.76
CA SER A 340 -13.32 3.81 -7.65
C SER A 340 -12.83 4.76 -6.54
N PHE A 341 -12.44 4.21 -5.39
CA PHE A 341 -11.82 4.98 -4.31
C PHE A 341 -10.60 5.79 -4.80
N LEU A 342 -9.67 5.16 -5.51
CA LEU A 342 -8.46 5.83 -6.01
C LEU A 342 -8.77 6.82 -7.14
N ASN A 343 -9.69 6.49 -8.05
CA ASN A 343 -10.04 7.33 -9.20
C ASN A 343 -10.81 8.60 -8.81
N LYS A 344 -11.54 8.57 -7.68
CA LYS A 344 -12.15 9.76 -7.07
C LYS A 344 -11.13 10.74 -6.46
N GLY A 345 -9.84 10.43 -6.53
CA GLY A 345 -8.77 11.27 -5.99
C GLY A 345 -8.59 11.16 -4.47
N ASN A 346 -9.21 10.16 -3.82
CA ASN A 346 -8.99 9.92 -2.40
C ASN A 346 -7.53 9.58 -2.12
N ASN A 347 -7.04 10.00 -0.95
CA ASN A 347 -5.66 9.75 -0.58
C ASN A 347 -5.46 8.25 -0.25
N PRO A 348 -4.52 7.54 -0.92
CA PRO A 348 -4.25 6.12 -0.66
C PRO A 348 -3.82 5.80 0.77
N SER A 349 -3.35 6.78 1.52
CA SER A 349 -3.02 6.59 2.92
C SER A 349 -4.28 6.19 3.73
N CYS A 350 -5.47 6.62 3.32
CA CYS A 350 -6.74 6.28 3.98
C CYS A 350 -7.29 4.89 3.61
N LEU A 351 -6.53 4.08 2.85
CA LEU A 351 -6.98 2.76 2.38
C LEU A 351 -7.38 1.81 3.52
N ARG A 352 -6.66 1.85 4.65
CA ARG A 352 -6.99 1.01 5.81
C ARG A 352 -8.42 1.26 6.29
N GLU A 353 -8.77 2.52 6.56
CA GLU A 353 -10.10 2.91 7.04
C GLU A 353 -11.21 2.63 6.02
N PHE A 354 -10.89 2.74 4.72
CA PHE A 354 -11.82 2.41 3.66
C PHE A 354 -12.09 0.90 3.55
N LEU A 355 -11.04 0.08 3.67
CA LEU A 355 -11.12 -1.36 3.45
C LEU A 355 -11.61 -2.14 4.68
N LEU A 356 -11.32 -1.68 5.89
CA LEU A 356 -11.70 -2.34 7.14
C LEU A 356 -13.21 -2.72 7.19
N PRO A 357 -14.16 -1.81 6.94
CA PRO A 357 -15.59 -2.16 6.95
C PRO A 357 -16.06 -2.98 5.73
N ILE A 358 -15.24 -3.10 4.69
CA ILE A 358 -15.53 -3.93 3.50
C ILE A 358 -15.08 -5.36 3.75
N LEU A 359 -13.89 -5.53 4.32
CA LEU A 359 -13.21 -6.83 4.48
C LEU A 359 -13.54 -7.55 5.79
N CYS A 360 -13.98 -6.83 6.83
CA CYS A 360 -14.29 -7.43 8.13
C CYS A 360 -15.77 -7.80 8.33
N ARG A 361 -16.64 -7.65 7.32
CA ARG A 361 -18.08 -7.94 7.44
C ARG A 361 -18.39 -9.39 7.81
N ASP A 362 -17.59 -10.32 7.29
CA ASP A 362 -17.93 -11.75 7.31
C ASP A 362 -16.93 -12.61 8.10
N SER A 363 -16.02 -12.01 8.87
CA SER A 363 -14.92 -12.74 9.52
C SER A 363 -14.71 -12.32 10.97
N PRO A 364 -15.22 -13.10 11.96
CA PRO A 364 -15.05 -12.80 13.38
C PRO A 364 -13.58 -12.92 13.86
N SER A 365 -12.74 -13.66 13.14
CA SER A 365 -11.30 -13.83 13.41
C SER A 365 -10.41 -12.74 12.78
N GLY A 366 -11.02 -11.77 12.08
CA GLY A 366 -10.31 -10.72 11.34
C GLY A 366 -9.69 -11.19 10.02
N ASN A 367 -9.16 -10.25 9.24
CA ASN A 367 -8.59 -10.52 7.92
C ASN A 367 -7.05 -10.65 8.01
N ALA A 368 -6.50 -11.77 7.56
CA ALA A 368 -5.05 -12.03 7.60
C ALA A 368 -4.24 -10.96 6.86
N GLY A 369 -4.71 -10.50 5.70
CA GLY A 369 -4.06 -9.44 4.93
C GLY A 369 -4.04 -8.10 5.65
N LEU A 370 -5.13 -7.71 6.33
CA LEU A 370 -5.15 -6.52 7.20
C LEU A 370 -4.13 -6.65 8.33
N GLN A 371 -4.05 -7.81 8.99
CA GLN A 371 -3.06 -8.07 10.03
C GLN A 371 -1.63 -7.94 9.49
N MET A 372 -1.35 -8.47 8.30
CA MET A 372 -0.03 -8.35 7.65
C MET A 372 0.37 -6.90 7.38
N LEU A 373 -0.56 -6.07 6.89
CA LEU A 373 -0.29 -4.67 6.58
C LEU A 373 -0.16 -3.80 7.83
N ASP A 374 -0.85 -4.16 8.92
CA ASP A 374 -0.77 -3.49 10.22
C ASP A 374 0.55 -3.78 10.98
N ARG A 375 1.23 -4.89 10.66
CA ARG A 375 2.53 -5.24 11.27
C ARG A 375 3.60 -4.19 11.00
N ASN A 376 4.65 -4.23 11.83
CA ASN A 376 5.82 -3.36 11.75
C ASN A 376 5.42 -1.87 11.69
N TRP A 377 4.50 -1.51 12.59
CA TRP A 377 3.94 -0.16 12.73
C TRP A 377 3.22 0.33 11.46
N GLY A 378 2.49 -0.57 10.79
CA GLY A 378 1.75 -0.23 9.57
C GLY A 378 2.63 -0.02 8.34
N ALA A 379 3.86 -0.57 8.30
CA ALA A 379 4.78 -0.37 7.19
C ALA A 379 4.21 -0.89 5.85
N GLY A 380 3.40 -1.95 5.88
CA GLY A 380 2.74 -2.47 4.68
C GLY A 380 1.77 -1.47 4.06
N TRP A 381 0.94 -0.84 4.90
CA TRP A 381 0.07 0.26 4.46
C TRP A 381 0.85 1.46 3.94
N ASN A 382 1.99 1.79 4.55
CA ASN A 382 2.82 2.89 4.08
C ASN A 382 3.32 2.63 2.66
N LEU A 383 3.95 1.48 2.43
CA LEU A 383 4.45 1.12 1.10
C LEU A 383 3.33 1.11 0.07
N LEU A 384 2.19 0.48 0.41
CA LEU A 384 1.05 0.40 -0.49
C LEU A 384 0.51 1.79 -0.86
N SER A 385 0.43 2.71 0.12
CA SER A 385 -0.01 4.08 -0.13
C SER A 385 0.94 4.85 -1.05
N LEU A 386 2.25 4.61 -0.92
CA LEU A 386 3.28 5.25 -1.73
C LEU A 386 3.33 4.69 -3.17
N LEU A 387 3.10 3.39 -3.35
CA LEU A 387 2.96 2.77 -4.67
C LEU A 387 1.70 3.25 -5.40
N LEU A 388 0.61 3.48 -4.66
CA LEU A 388 -0.68 3.89 -5.21
C LEU A 388 -0.91 5.40 -5.19
N ALA A 389 0.11 6.22 -4.88
CA ALA A 389 0.03 7.67 -4.85
C ALA A 389 -0.67 8.23 -6.10
N THR A 390 -1.62 9.14 -5.91
CA THR A 390 -2.45 9.69 -7.00
C THR A 390 -1.62 10.48 -8.01
N LYS A 391 -0.72 11.34 -7.52
CA LYS A 391 0.24 12.09 -8.34
C LYS A 391 1.42 11.20 -8.72
N PRO A 392 1.78 11.07 -10.01
CA PRO A 392 2.95 10.31 -10.45
C PRO A 392 4.26 10.74 -9.78
N SER A 393 4.44 12.05 -9.56
CA SER A 393 5.63 12.62 -8.92
C SER A 393 5.77 12.29 -7.43
N ALA A 394 4.67 11.94 -6.76
CA ALA A 394 4.67 11.54 -5.35
C ALA A 394 4.80 10.02 -5.17
N ARG A 395 4.82 9.26 -6.27
CA ARG A 395 4.88 7.80 -6.26
C ARG A 395 6.32 7.34 -5.99
N ILE A 396 6.46 6.35 -5.11
CA ILE A 396 7.78 5.81 -4.75
C ILE A 396 8.49 5.21 -5.96
N SER A 397 9.80 5.43 -6.05
CA SER A 397 10.64 4.80 -7.05
C SER A 397 10.87 3.31 -6.75
N CYS A 398 11.29 2.54 -7.75
CA CYS A 398 11.58 1.12 -7.55
C CYS A 398 12.71 0.89 -6.52
N LEU A 399 13.77 1.69 -6.62
CA LEU A 399 14.92 1.64 -5.71
C LEU A 399 14.52 1.98 -4.26
N ASP A 400 13.69 3.00 -4.06
CA ASP A 400 13.23 3.38 -2.73
C ASP A 400 12.26 2.35 -2.15
N ALA A 401 11.41 1.74 -3.00
CA ALA A 401 10.53 0.66 -2.59
C ALA A 401 11.31 -0.56 -2.08
N LEU A 402 12.40 -0.95 -2.75
CA LEU A 402 13.29 -2.04 -2.32
C LEU A 402 13.97 -1.79 -0.97
N ARG A 403 14.13 -0.51 -0.58
CA ARG A 403 14.68 -0.08 0.71
C ARG A 403 13.59 0.16 1.77
N HIS A 404 12.32 -0.05 1.43
CA HIS A 404 11.23 0.23 2.33
C HIS A 404 11.19 -0.79 3.49
N PRO A 405 11.00 -0.36 4.76
CA PRO A 405 11.03 -1.27 5.92
C PRO A 405 10.09 -2.48 5.83
N PHE A 406 8.98 -2.35 5.12
CA PHE A 406 8.08 -3.48 4.85
C PHE A 406 8.76 -4.65 4.13
N LEU A 407 9.66 -4.40 3.17
CA LEU A 407 10.35 -5.43 2.38
C LEU A 407 11.70 -5.85 2.98
N CYS A 408 12.25 -5.04 3.87
CA CYS A 408 13.51 -5.31 4.55
C CYS A 408 13.31 -6.13 5.84
N GLY A 409 12.10 -6.14 6.41
CA GLY A 409 11.83 -6.86 7.67
C GLY A 409 12.60 -6.29 8.88
N PRO A 410 12.44 -6.89 10.07
CA PRO A 410 13.00 -6.35 11.31
C PRO A 410 14.53 -6.47 11.42
N ARG A 411 15.15 -7.39 10.65
CA ARG A 411 16.61 -7.64 10.72
C ARG A 411 17.44 -6.65 9.92
N TRP A 412 16.89 -6.04 8.88
CA TRP A 412 17.59 -5.07 8.05
C TRP A 412 17.39 -3.66 8.61
N ARG A 413 18.44 -3.14 9.24
CA ARG A 413 18.46 -1.77 9.78
C ARG A 413 18.60 -0.74 8.66
N VAL A 414 17.50 -0.44 7.98
CA VAL A 414 17.41 0.76 7.15
C VAL A 414 17.26 1.95 8.10
N ARG A 415 17.99 3.06 7.90
CA ARG A 415 17.67 4.30 8.62
C ARG A 415 16.30 4.78 8.16
N PRO A 416 15.24 4.68 8.97
CA PRO A 416 13.92 5.07 8.52
C PRO A 416 13.89 6.59 8.33
N SER A 417 13.23 7.04 7.26
CA SER A 417 13.00 8.48 7.08
C SER A 417 12.05 9.00 8.17
N MET A 418 12.12 10.30 8.43
CA MET A 418 11.22 10.94 9.42
C MET A 418 9.74 10.72 9.09
N HIS A 419 9.40 10.59 7.81
CA HIS A 419 8.05 10.25 7.37
C HIS A 419 7.61 8.87 7.85
N VAL A 420 8.46 7.86 7.69
CA VAL A 420 8.14 6.48 8.11
C VAL A 420 8.05 6.36 9.63
N ILE A 421 8.89 7.09 10.38
CA ILE A 421 8.81 7.13 11.85
C ILE A 421 7.44 7.68 12.27
N ARG A 422 7.02 8.82 11.73
CA ARG A 422 5.72 9.44 12.03
C ARG A 422 4.55 8.55 11.65
N TRP A 423 4.63 7.94 10.48
CA TRP A 423 3.66 6.94 10.04
C TRP A 423 3.52 5.80 11.04
N GLY A 424 4.66 5.30 11.54
CA GLY A 424 4.72 4.23 12.52
C GLY A 424 4.12 4.63 13.85
N LEU A 425 4.43 5.82 14.37
CA LEU A 425 3.85 6.36 15.60
C LEU A 425 2.33 6.46 15.49
N GLY A 426 1.81 7.04 14.40
CA GLY A 426 0.37 7.18 14.18
C GLY A 426 -0.36 5.85 14.02
N SER A 427 0.18 4.94 13.21
CA SER A 427 -0.42 3.60 13.02
C SER A 427 -0.44 2.80 14.33
N THR A 428 0.60 2.94 15.15
CA THR A 428 0.65 2.33 16.48
C THR A 428 -0.38 2.95 17.42
N ALA A 429 -0.54 4.28 17.42
CA ALA A 429 -1.52 4.96 18.25
C ALA A 429 -2.97 4.52 17.92
N VAL A 430 -3.29 4.36 16.63
CA VAL A 430 -4.60 3.85 16.19
C VAL A 430 -4.82 2.43 16.66
N ARG A 431 -3.83 1.53 16.47
CA ARG A 431 -3.91 0.14 16.94
C ARG A 431 -4.12 0.05 18.45
N MET A 432 -3.37 0.84 19.22
CA MET A 432 -3.52 0.90 20.67
C MET A 432 -4.90 1.41 21.10
N ALA A 433 -5.50 2.34 20.35
CA ALA A 433 -6.85 2.82 20.62
C ALA A 433 -7.93 1.78 20.28
N GLU A 434 -7.72 0.98 19.22
CA GLU A 434 -8.64 -0.08 18.78
C GLU A 434 -8.62 -1.32 19.67
N ASP A 435 -7.45 -1.69 20.21
CA ASP A 435 -7.28 -2.92 21.01
C ASP A 435 -7.95 -2.83 22.41
N TYR A 436 -8.69 -1.75 22.70
CA TYR A 436 -9.67 -1.54 23.78
C TYR A 436 -9.33 -2.17 25.15
N ILE A 437 -8.15 -1.86 25.70
CA ILE A 437 -7.81 -2.23 27.08
C ILE A 437 -7.55 -0.95 27.89
N TYR A 438 -8.49 -0.59 28.76
CA TYR A 438 -8.37 0.55 29.67
C TYR A 438 -7.36 0.26 30.81
N GLY A 439 -6.09 0.13 30.47
CA GLY A 439 -4.99 0.15 31.44
C GLY A 439 -4.37 1.54 31.55
N GLN A 440 -4.05 2.00 32.76
CA GLN A 440 -3.30 3.25 32.98
C GLN A 440 -2.01 3.27 32.13
N HIS A 441 -1.33 2.13 32.03
CA HIS A 441 -0.13 1.99 31.20
C HIS A 441 -0.39 2.25 29.71
N GLN A 442 -1.50 1.78 29.15
CA GLN A 442 -1.84 2.03 27.74
C GLN A 442 -2.17 3.50 27.50
N ARG A 443 -2.93 4.14 28.40
CA ARG A 443 -3.22 5.58 28.34
C ARG A 443 -1.94 6.42 28.35
N SER A 444 -1.02 6.11 29.27
CA SER A 444 0.28 6.78 29.34
C SER A 444 1.10 6.59 28.06
N ARG A 445 1.07 5.39 27.47
CA ARG A 445 1.71 5.12 26.19
C ARG A 445 1.10 5.94 25.06
N ILE A 446 -0.23 5.93 24.87
CA ILE A 446 -0.88 6.71 23.80
C ILE A 446 -0.56 8.21 23.96
N SER A 447 -0.63 8.74 25.19
CA SER A 447 -0.24 10.13 25.46
C SER A 447 1.19 10.43 25.02
N TYR A 448 2.13 9.54 25.34
CA TYR A 448 3.52 9.65 24.90
C TYR A 448 3.68 9.60 23.37
N PHE A 449 2.96 8.69 22.69
CA PHE A 449 2.96 8.66 21.21
C PHE A 449 2.41 9.96 20.61
N ILE A 450 1.35 10.52 21.18
CA ILE A 450 0.79 11.80 20.74
C ILE A 450 1.82 12.93 20.89
N GLU A 451 2.47 13.02 22.05
CA GLU A 451 3.51 14.03 22.29
C GLU A 451 4.67 13.91 21.30
N LEU A 452 5.13 12.68 21.00
CA LEU A 452 6.15 12.45 19.98
C LEU A 452 5.70 12.87 18.57
N MET A 453 4.46 12.58 18.19
CA MET A 453 3.93 13.00 16.89
C MET A 453 3.85 14.52 16.76
N GLU A 454 3.50 15.21 17.85
CA GLU A 454 3.46 16.66 17.92
C GLU A 454 4.86 17.29 17.87
N LEU A 455 5.85 16.67 18.51
CA LEU A 455 7.25 17.09 18.40
C LEU A 455 7.77 16.96 16.96
N LEU A 456 7.39 15.88 16.29
CA LEU A 456 7.80 15.60 14.92
C LEU A 456 6.89 16.28 13.88
N ASN A 457 6.12 17.31 14.25
CA ASN A 457 5.12 17.94 13.38
C ASN A 457 5.74 18.42 12.04
N PRO A 458 5.33 17.84 10.89
CA PRO A 458 5.86 18.23 9.58
C PRO A 458 5.33 19.58 9.09
N HIS A 459 4.16 20.00 9.57
CA HIS A 459 3.37 21.07 9.00
C HIS A 459 2.93 22.07 10.09
N PRO A 460 3.88 22.74 10.77
CA PRO A 460 3.57 23.67 11.85
C PRO A 460 2.98 25.00 11.34
N ARG A 461 3.04 25.25 10.02
CA ARG A 461 2.66 26.53 9.41
C ARG A 461 1.19 26.52 8.95
N ARG A 462 0.50 27.64 9.17
CA ARG A 462 -0.89 27.89 8.74
C ARG A 462 -1.16 27.51 7.28
N LYS A 463 -0.27 27.87 6.35
CA LYS A 463 -0.44 27.64 4.91
C LYS A 463 -0.74 26.17 4.57
N SER A 464 -0.05 25.23 5.24
CA SER A 464 -0.24 23.79 5.02
C SER A 464 -1.61 23.31 5.49
N TRP A 465 -2.11 23.87 6.60
CA TRP A 465 -3.43 23.49 7.14
C TRP A 465 -4.58 23.92 6.25
N LEU A 466 -4.44 25.04 5.53
CA LEU A 466 -5.46 25.50 4.58
C LEU A 466 -5.69 24.50 3.45
N GLU A 467 -4.65 23.73 3.09
CA GLU A 467 -4.71 22.68 2.07
C GLU A 467 -5.22 21.35 2.65
N PHE A 468 -4.77 21.00 3.87
CA PHE A 468 -4.94 19.64 4.39
C PHE A 468 -6.13 19.42 5.33
N LEU A 469 -6.61 20.48 6.00
CA LEU A 469 -7.71 20.36 6.96
C LEU A 469 -9.05 19.93 6.34
N PRO A 470 -9.43 20.37 5.12
CA PRO A 470 -10.71 20.00 4.52
C PRO A 470 -10.95 18.48 4.47
N GLY A 471 -12.16 18.07 4.84
CA GLY A 471 -12.60 16.68 4.83
C GLY A 471 -13.27 16.24 6.13
N ARG A 472 -13.65 14.96 6.17
CA ARG A 472 -14.31 14.31 7.30
C ARG A 472 -13.30 13.52 8.12
N TRP A 473 -13.35 13.67 9.44
CA TRP A 473 -12.39 13.13 10.39
C TRP A 473 -13.16 12.37 11.47
N ARG A 474 -12.90 11.07 11.64
CA ARG A 474 -13.49 10.23 12.68
C ARG A 474 -12.68 10.34 13.97
N LEU A 475 -13.34 10.59 15.08
CA LEU A 475 -12.71 10.49 16.40
C LEU A 475 -12.35 9.02 16.67
N VAL A 476 -11.09 8.77 17.02
CA VAL A 476 -10.58 7.44 17.37
C VAL A 476 -10.32 7.32 18.86
N TYR A 477 -9.77 8.37 19.47
CA TYR A 477 -9.40 8.34 20.88
C TYR A 477 -9.40 9.75 21.46
N SER A 478 -9.60 9.87 22.77
CA SER A 478 -9.23 11.09 23.48
C SER A 478 -8.58 10.80 24.83
N THR A 479 -7.60 11.63 25.21
CA THR A 479 -6.90 11.51 26.49
C THR A 479 -7.67 12.11 27.66
N GLY A 480 -8.83 12.71 27.39
CA GLY A 480 -9.71 13.26 28.43
C GLY A 480 -10.30 12.18 29.33
N ARG A 481 -11.22 12.56 30.22
CA ARG A 481 -11.98 11.59 31.02
C ARG A 481 -12.97 10.87 30.10
N HIS A 482 -12.75 9.58 29.88
CA HIS A 482 -13.64 8.72 29.11
C HIS A 482 -14.35 7.76 30.05
N ILE A 483 -15.65 7.59 29.85
CA ILE A 483 -16.37 6.48 30.49
C ILE A 483 -15.95 5.20 29.79
N GLY A 484 -15.11 4.41 30.47
CA GLY A 484 -14.75 3.07 30.04
C GLY A 484 -15.84 2.06 30.37
N LEU A 485 -15.46 0.79 30.54
CA LEU A 485 -16.35 -0.22 31.14
C LEU A 485 -16.63 0.16 32.59
N THR A 486 -17.72 0.88 32.82
CA THR A 486 -18.18 1.25 34.16
C THR A 486 -19.34 0.36 34.58
N LEU A 487 -19.42 0.04 35.88
CA LEU A 487 -20.61 -0.56 36.49
C LEU A 487 -21.81 0.40 36.56
N ARG A 488 -21.67 1.62 36.02
CA ARG A 488 -22.72 2.64 35.96
C ARG A 488 -23.90 2.09 35.15
N GLN A 489 -25.09 2.15 35.74
CA GLN A 489 -26.34 1.95 35.02
C GLN A 489 -26.88 3.31 34.55
N PRO A 490 -26.81 3.63 33.25
CA PRO A 490 -27.32 4.90 32.75
C PRO A 490 -28.85 4.92 32.74
N SER A 491 -29.45 6.10 32.97
CA SER A 491 -30.90 6.32 32.96
C SER A 491 -31.52 6.05 31.58
N SER A 492 -30.81 6.44 30.53
CA SER A 492 -31.06 6.08 29.13
C SER A 492 -29.89 5.26 28.61
N ARG A 493 -30.17 4.11 28.00
CA ARG A 493 -29.12 3.25 27.43
C ARG A 493 -28.78 3.75 26.03
N VAL A 494 -27.64 4.41 25.89
CA VAL A 494 -27.19 4.94 24.60
C VAL A 494 -25.90 4.26 24.20
N LEU A 495 -25.85 3.79 22.96
CA LEU A 495 -24.64 3.29 22.32
C LEU A 495 -24.16 4.34 21.31
N ILE A 496 -23.00 4.93 21.57
CA ILE A 496 -22.36 5.84 20.61
C ILE A 496 -21.87 5.04 19.39
N GLY A 497 -22.19 5.54 18.21
CA GLY A 497 -21.69 5.05 16.94
C GLY A 497 -20.40 5.77 16.56
N ASN A 498 -20.30 6.23 15.31
CA ASN A 498 -19.18 7.06 14.90
C ASN A 498 -19.43 8.53 15.27
N ALA A 499 -18.37 9.21 15.68
CA ALA A 499 -18.34 10.65 15.87
C ALA A 499 -17.35 11.27 14.87
N TYR A 500 -17.81 12.27 14.12
CA TYR A 500 -17.08 12.89 13.03
C TYR A 500 -16.96 14.41 13.20
N LEU A 501 -15.81 14.97 12.83
CA LEU A 501 -15.65 16.38 12.53
C LEU A 501 -15.45 16.57 11.03
N THR A 502 -16.29 17.39 10.41
CA THR A 502 -16.18 17.72 8.99
C THR A 502 -15.79 19.18 8.84
N PHE A 503 -14.68 19.44 8.17
CA PHE A 503 -14.23 20.79 7.82
C PHE A 503 -14.50 21.04 6.35
N THR A 504 -15.32 22.05 6.06
CA THR A 504 -15.58 22.54 4.70
C THR A 504 -15.08 23.97 4.57
N ARG A 505 -14.33 24.25 3.51
CA ARG A 505 -13.78 25.59 3.27
C ARG A 505 -14.92 26.52 2.85
N SER A 506 -15.08 27.66 3.51
CA SER A 506 -16.08 28.64 3.08
C SER A 506 -15.57 29.41 1.85
N THR A 507 -16.42 29.53 0.84
CA THR A 507 -16.15 30.30 -0.37
C THR A 507 -16.86 31.65 -0.23
N GLY A 508 -16.13 32.73 0.02
CA GLY A 508 -16.75 34.07 0.11
C GLY A 508 -16.14 35.09 1.08
N SER A 509 -14.96 34.85 1.66
CA SER A 509 -14.29 35.87 2.50
C SER A 509 -12.80 35.96 2.18
N ASP A 510 -12.22 37.15 2.32
CA ASP A 510 -10.80 37.45 2.08
C ASP A 510 -9.86 36.67 3.02
N PHE A 511 -10.41 36.16 4.13
CA PHE A 511 -9.72 35.32 5.09
C PHE A 511 -10.22 33.87 5.02
N PRO A 512 -9.35 32.86 4.95
CA PRO A 512 -9.78 31.48 4.87
C PRO A 512 -10.45 31.04 6.19
N ALA A 513 -11.77 31.01 6.19
CA ALA A 513 -12.61 30.43 7.22
C ALA A 513 -13.11 29.04 6.78
N PHE A 514 -13.47 28.22 7.76
CA PHE A 514 -14.02 26.88 7.57
C PHE A 514 -15.34 26.80 8.29
N SER A 515 -16.35 26.16 7.70
CA SER A 515 -17.46 25.62 8.48
C SER A 515 -17.04 24.28 9.07
N ILE A 516 -17.24 24.12 10.38
CA ILE A 516 -17.04 22.87 11.10
C ILE A 516 -18.41 22.26 11.39
N VAL A 517 -18.54 20.96 11.15
CA VAL A 517 -19.72 20.17 11.50
C VAL A 517 -19.28 18.98 12.35
N SER A 518 -19.73 18.92 13.60
CA SER A 518 -19.59 17.74 14.45
C SER A 518 -20.85 16.88 14.30
N ASP A 519 -20.70 15.67 13.76
CA ASP A 519 -21.78 14.71 13.52
C ASP A 519 -21.54 13.47 14.40
N ILE A 520 -22.44 13.27 15.35
CA ILE A 520 -22.39 12.18 16.33
C ILE A 520 -23.61 11.29 16.12
N SER A 521 -23.35 10.07 15.65
CA SER A 521 -24.37 9.03 15.53
C SER A 521 -24.47 8.21 16.82
N PHE A 522 -25.69 7.85 17.23
CA PHE A 522 -25.92 6.97 18.38
C PHE A 522 -27.19 6.13 18.21
N LYS A 523 -27.32 5.09 19.03
CA LYS A 523 -28.53 4.26 19.13
C LYS A 523 -29.05 4.27 20.56
N VAL A 524 -30.35 4.49 20.72
CA VAL A 524 -31.04 4.37 22.01
C VAL A 524 -31.56 2.94 22.14
N MET A 525 -30.98 2.19 23.07
CA MET A 525 -31.31 0.78 23.31
C MET A 525 -32.54 0.65 24.22
N PRO A 526 -33.39 -0.38 24.00
CA PRO A 526 -34.56 -0.61 24.83
C PRO A 526 -34.20 -0.96 26.28
N LYS A 527 -35.11 -0.63 27.21
CA LYS A 527 -34.94 -0.87 28.65
C LYS A 527 -35.14 -2.34 29.05
N SER A 528 -35.94 -3.11 28.31
CA SER A 528 -36.43 -4.42 28.78
C SER A 528 -35.44 -5.59 28.63
N GLN A 529 -34.36 -5.48 27.85
CA GLN A 529 -33.21 -6.42 27.81
C GLN A 529 -32.12 -5.84 26.90
N TRP A 530 -30.85 -6.23 27.08
CA TRP A 530 -29.77 -5.87 26.15
C TRP A 530 -29.89 -6.75 24.91
N PRO A 531 -30.26 -6.20 23.74
CA PRO A 531 -30.37 -7.02 22.55
C PRO A 531 -28.95 -7.41 22.12
N HIS A 532 -28.73 -8.69 21.84
CA HIS A 532 -27.40 -9.22 21.50
C HIS A 532 -26.81 -8.56 20.24
N ASP A 533 -27.67 -8.10 19.33
CA ASP A 533 -27.32 -7.37 18.10
C ASP A 533 -27.07 -5.86 18.33
N LYS A 534 -27.21 -5.38 19.57
CA LYS A 534 -27.13 -3.95 19.94
C LYS A 534 -28.07 -3.07 19.10
N ALA A 535 -29.23 -3.59 18.72
CA ALA A 535 -30.26 -2.83 18.02
C ALA A 535 -30.88 -1.76 18.93
N GLY A 536 -31.35 -0.68 18.32
CA GLY A 536 -31.96 0.44 19.02
C GLY A 536 -32.44 1.52 18.05
N ALA A 537 -33.25 2.45 18.56
CA ALA A 537 -33.74 3.58 17.78
C ALA A 537 -32.57 4.50 17.40
N PRO A 538 -32.41 4.88 16.13
CA PRO A 538 -31.30 5.73 15.70
C PRO A 538 -31.48 7.16 16.23
N GLY A 539 -30.36 7.79 16.58
CA GLY A 539 -30.28 9.21 16.88
C GLY A 539 -29.02 9.83 16.30
N SER A 540 -29.08 11.14 16.06
CA SER A 540 -27.96 11.94 15.57
C SER A 540 -27.92 13.28 16.29
N LEU A 541 -26.71 13.76 16.56
CA LEU A 541 -26.44 15.07 17.13
C LEU A 541 -25.49 15.79 16.17
N ASP A 542 -25.96 16.91 15.63
CA ASP A 542 -25.26 17.72 14.65
C ASP A 542 -24.96 19.10 15.27
N ILE A 543 -23.68 19.44 15.38
CA ILE A 543 -23.21 20.77 15.82
C ILE A 543 -22.56 21.47 14.64
N LYS A 544 -22.98 22.70 14.35
CA LYS A 544 -22.44 23.52 13.26
C LYS A 544 -21.81 24.78 13.83
N SER A 545 -20.64 25.13 13.32
CA SER A 545 -19.91 26.33 13.72
C SER A 545 -19.01 26.83 12.59
N SER A 546 -18.42 28.01 12.75
CA SER A 546 -17.38 28.54 11.88
C SER A 546 -16.04 28.58 12.61
N VAL A 547 -14.95 28.29 11.90
CA VAL A 547 -13.59 28.20 12.45
C VAL A 547 -12.62 28.97 11.57
N ARG A 548 -11.86 29.87 12.21
CA ARG A 548 -10.72 30.56 11.60
C ARG A 548 -9.41 29.98 12.11
N ILE A 549 -8.44 29.85 11.21
CA ILE A 549 -7.14 29.28 11.52
C ILE A 549 -6.11 30.40 11.67
N ALA A 550 -5.43 30.46 12.83
CA ALA A 550 -4.37 31.43 13.12
C ALA A 550 -3.04 30.72 13.47
N PRO A 551 -1.88 31.35 13.22
CA PRO A 551 -0.60 30.83 13.74
C PRO A 551 -0.61 30.91 15.27
N GLY A 552 -0.08 29.87 15.93
CA GLY A 552 0.01 29.79 17.38
C GLY A 552 1.31 29.14 17.85
N ARG A 553 1.49 29.10 19.16
CA ARG A 553 2.55 28.35 19.83
C ARG A 553 1.95 27.59 21.00
N ARG A 554 2.45 26.37 21.19
CA ARG A 554 2.20 25.57 22.38
C ARG A 554 3.41 25.66 23.28
N PHE A 555 3.18 25.89 24.57
CA PHE A 555 4.24 25.96 25.58
C PHE A 555 4.26 24.68 26.40
N TYR A 556 5.45 24.26 26.80
CA TYR A 556 5.65 23.13 27.71
C TYR A 556 6.18 23.65 29.05
N LEU A 557 5.61 23.18 30.15
CA LEU A 557 6.06 23.50 31.50
C LEU A 557 7.39 22.80 31.79
N LYS A 558 8.36 23.52 32.37
CA LYS A 558 9.72 23.00 32.67
C LYS A 558 9.73 21.81 33.63
N GLU A 559 8.83 21.77 34.61
CA GLU A 559 8.83 20.73 35.65
C GLU A 559 8.36 19.35 35.17
N GLU A 560 7.40 19.28 34.24
CA GLU A 560 6.96 18.00 33.65
C GLU A 560 7.93 17.46 32.58
N THR A 561 8.76 18.34 32.01
CA THR A 561 9.57 18.03 30.84
C THR A 561 10.92 17.40 31.19
N GLU A 562 11.50 17.64 32.36
CA GLU A 562 12.78 17.00 32.70
C GLU A 562 12.67 15.49 32.98
N ALA A 563 11.59 15.07 33.65
CA ALA A 563 11.38 13.66 34.02
C ALA A 563 10.93 12.78 32.84
N LYS A 564 10.08 13.31 31.94
CA LYS A 564 9.55 12.58 30.77
C LYS A 564 10.57 12.46 29.63
N TRP A 565 11.41 13.47 29.42
CA TRP A 565 12.22 13.57 28.20
C TRP A 565 13.65 13.02 28.31
N LYS A 566 14.17 12.79 29.52
CA LYS A 566 15.46 12.08 29.74
C LYS A 566 15.50 10.65 29.14
N ARG A 567 14.33 10.03 28.86
CA ARG A 567 14.23 8.68 28.30
C ARG A 567 14.25 8.61 26.76
N VAL A 568 14.15 9.75 26.05
CA VAL A 568 13.98 9.78 24.58
C VAL A 568 15.32 9.78 23.81
N GLY A 569 16.45 9.90 24.51
CA GLY A 569 17.79 9.86 23.92
C GLY A 569 18.21 11.18 23.26
N HIS A 570 19.43 11.63 23.59
CA HIS A 570 20.19 12.77 23.06
C HIS A 570 19.50 14.13 22.78
N ILE A 571 18.25 14.35 23.17
CA ILE A 571 17.69 15.71 23.27
C ILE A 571 18.23 16.32 24.58
N LYS A 572 19.25 17.17 24.46
CA LYS A 572 19.90 17.80 25.63
C LYS A 572 18.94 18.69 26.42
N GLU A 573 17.96 19.31 25.76
CA GLU A 573 16.88 20.08 26.39
C GLU A 573 15.59 20.00 25.54
N PRO A 574 14.42 19.68 26.12
CA PRO A 574 13.14 19.72 25.40
C PRO A 574 12.77 21.17 25.06
N PRO A 575 12.16 21.44 23.88
CA PRO A 575 11.82 22.79 23.47
C PRO A 575 10.75 23.40 24.40
N SER A 576 11.00 24.63 24.88
CA SER A 576 10.07 25.39 25.74
C SER A 576 8.74 25.75 25.04
N SER A 577 8.76 25.80 23.70
CA SER A 577 7.56 25.96 22.90
C SER A 577 7.68 25.26 21.54
N LEU A 578 6.55 24.79 21.01
CA LEU A 578 6.43 24.28 19.65
C LEU A 578 5.44 25.13 18.84
N PRO A 579 5.73 25.37 17.56
CA PRO A 579 4.76 26.03 16.68
C PRO A 579 3.54 25.14 16.48
N ALA A 580 2.35 25.72 16.62
CA ALA A 580 1.08 25.04 16.50
C ALA A 580 0.08 25.90 15.71
N VAL A 581 -1.02 25.30 15.31
CA VAL A 581 -2.11 26.03 14.67
C VAL A 581 -3.21 26.28 15.69
N LYS A 582 -3.62 27.55 15.86
CA LYS A 582 -4.72 27.96 16.73
C LYS A 582 -6.04 27.94 15.96
N LEU A 583 -7.07 27.37 16.56
CA LEU A 583 -8.44 27.36 16.05
C LEU A 583 -9.23 28.46 16.78
N LEU A 584 -9.91 29.31 16.03
CA LEU A 584 -10.78 30.37 16.56
C LEU A 584 -12.19 30.06 16.09
N VAL A 585 -13.04 29.62 17.02
CA VAL A 585 -14.38 29.12 16.73
C VAL A 585 -15.41 30.20 17.02
N GLU A 586 -16.36 30.39 16.11
CA GLU A 586 -17.37 31.46 16.16
C GLU A 586 -18.76 30.91 15.83
N GLY A 587 -19.71 31.19 16.73
CA GLY A 587 -21.12 30.78 16.63
C GLY A 587 -21.28 29.26 16.76
N ILE A 588 -22.23 28.80 17.57
CA ILE A 588 -22.49 27.36 17.73
C ILE A 588 -24.00 27.14 17.59
N ASP A 589 -24.36 26.31 16.64
CA ASP A 589 -25.73 25.81 16.47
C ASP A 589 -25.74 24.30 16.75
N ILE A 590 -26.70 23.85 17.57
CA ILE A 590 -26.77 22.46 18.06
C ILE A 590 -28.16 21.93 17.75
N SER A 591 -28.21 20.83 17.01
CA SER A 591 -29.46 20.15 16.67
C SER A 591 -29.36 18.65 16.97
N MET A 592 -30.42 18.07 17.53
CA MET A 592 -30.48 16.66 17.87
C MET A 592 -31.75 16.04 17.27
N ARG A 593 -31.59 14.87 16.63
CA ARG A 593 -32.68 14.09 16.06
C ARG A 593 -32.72 12.72 16.72
N ILE A 594 -33.90 12.30 17.16
CA ILE A 594 -34.16 10.96 17.71
C ILE A 594 -35.28 10.32 16.89
N GLY A 595 -35.09 9.08 16.44
CA GLY A 595 -36.06 8.37 15.61
C GLY A 595 -37.28 7.78 16.34
N SER A 596 -37.40 7.99 17.65
CA SER A 596 -38.55 7.55 18.45
C SER A 596 -39.41 8.74 18.91
N SER A 597 -40.71 8.51 19.10
CA SER A 597 -41.65 9.46 19.72
C SER A 597 -41.36 9.60 21.22
N SER A 598 -40.23 10.24 21.55
CA SER A 598 -39.78 10.41 22.92
C SER A 598 -40.28 11.73 23.51
N SER A 599 -40.73 11.72 24.77
CA SER A 599 -40.99 12.93 25.55
C SER A 599 -39.74 13.80 25.66
N ILE A 600 -39.92 15.12 25.86
CA ILE A 600 -38.80 16.07 26.04
C ILE A 600 -37.84 15.61 27.15
N ASP A 601 -38.35 15.05 28.25
CA ASP A 601 -37.52 14.57 29.36
C ASP A 601 -36.72 13.31 29.01
N SER A 602 -37.27 12.45 28.16
CA SER A 602 -36.55 11.30 27.61
C SER A 602 -35.42 11.77 26.69
N ALA A 603 -35.68 12.77 25.84
CA ALA A 603 -34.68 13.37 24.97
C ALA A 603 -33.55 14.05 25.76
N LYS A 604 -33.88 14.78 26.84
CA LYS A 604 -32.89 15.36 27.77
C LYS A 604 -32.02 14.29 28.43
N SER A 605 -32.62 13.18 28.85
CA SER A 605 -31.89 12.06 29.46
C SER A 605 -30.94 11.38 28.47
N VAL A 606 -31.37 11.21 27.21
CA VAL A 606 -30.51 10.72 26.13
C VAL A 606 -29.38 11.69 25.84
N LEU A 607 -29.66 12.99 25.75
CA LEU A 607 -28.63 14.02 25.51
C LEU A 607 -27.58 14.05 26.63
N HIS A 608 -28.02 13.97 27.89
CA HIS A 608 -27.11 13.91 29.03
C HIS A 608 -26.19 12.69 28.94
N GLU A 609 -26.75 11.53 28.59
CA GLU A 609 -25.96 10.32 28.42
C GLU A 609 -24.94 10.43 27.29
N VAL A 610 -25.34 10.97 26.12
CA VAL A 610 -24.42 11.22 24.99
C VAL A 610 -23.26 12.14 25.41
N ARG A 611 -23.55 13.24 26.11
CA ARG A 611 -22.54 14.17 26.64
C ARG A 611 -21.57 13.52 27.63
N THR A 612 -22.00 12.45 28.29
CA THR A 612 -21.15 11.76 29.28
C THR A 612 -20.19 10.78 28.61
N GLN A 613 -20.55 10.22 27.44
CA GLN A 613 -19.72 9.24 26.73
C GLN A 613 -18.74 9.86 25.73
N ILE A 614 -18.96 11.11 25.29
CA ILE A 614 -18.17 11.76 24.25
C ILE A 614 -17.36 12.92 24.85
N PRO A 615 -16.13 13.20 24.35
CA PRO A 615 -15.36 14.36 24.80
C PRO A 615 -16.15 15.68 24.64
N PRO A 616 -16.08 16.60 25.62
CA PRO A 616 -16.82 17.86 25.57
C PRO A 616 -16.49 18.68 24.33
N GLU A 617 -15.26 18.58 23.80
CA GLU A 617 -14.80 19.31 22.62
C GLU A 617 -15.51 18.88 21.32
N MET A 618 -16.18 17.71 21.31
CA MET A 618 -17.03 17.27 20.20
C MET A 618 -18.44 17.84 20.29
N PHE A 619 -18.87 18.26 21.49
CA PHE A 619 -20.16 18.87 21.76
C PHE A 619 -20.08 20.39 21.67
N ASP A 620 -19.05 20.96 22.30
CA ASP A 620 -18.69 22.36 22.24
C ASP A 620 -17.35 22.49 21.50
N VAL A 621 -17.45 22.73 20.20
CA VAL A 621 -16.27 22.87 19.34
C VAL A 621 -15.44 24.11 19.67
N SER A 622 -15.95 25.07 20.45
CA SER A 622 -15.17 26.24 20.89
C SER A 622 -14.07 25.91 21.89
N GLU A 623 -14.18 24.75 22.55
CA GLU A 623 -13.16 24.23 23.45
C GLU A 623 -11.91 23.74 22.70
N LEU A 624 -11.95 23.61 21.37
CA LEU A 624 -10.81 23.24 20.54
C LEU A 624 -9.87 24.44 20.34
N VAL A 625 -8.66 24.36 20.90
CA VAL A 625 -7.71 25.49 20.93
C VAL A 625 -6.66 25.38 19.83
N CYS A 626 -6.07 24.19 19.67
CA CYS A 626 -4.99 24.00 18.72
C CYS A 626 -4.96 22.61 18.11
N GLY A 627 -4.21 22.47 17.02
CA GLY A 627 -4.10 21.21 16.32
C GLY A 627 -2.69 20.92 15.78
N THR A 628 -2.44 19.63 15.60
CA THR A 628 -1.27 19.05 14.96
C THR A 628 -1.73 18.12 13.84
N TYR A 629 -1.33 18.44 12.61
CA TYR A 629 -1.58 17.60 11.45
C TYR A 629 -0.40 16.65 11.28
N VAL A 630 -0.65 15.36 11.47
CA VAL A 630 0.41 14.35 11.49
C VAL A 630 0.73 13.91 10.07
N ASP A 631 -0.30 13.47 9.35
CA ASP A 631 -0.26 13.08 7.94
C ASP A 631 -1.68 13.12 7.33
N SER A 632 -1.80 12.76 6.06
CA SER A 632 -3.09 12.77 5.33
C SER A 632 -4.21 11.88 5.89
N ARG A 633 -3.89 11.01 6.85
CA ARG A 633 -4.84 10.13 7.52
C ARG A 633 -5.13 10.57 8.93
N MET A 634 -4.29 11.42 9.54
CA MET A 634 -4.30 11.60 10.99
C MET A 634 -4.08 13.04 11.41
N MET A 635 -4.90 13.46 12.37
CA MET A 635 -4.80 14.75 13.02
C MET A 635 -5.02 14.59 14.53
N VAL A 636 -4.34 15.43 15.31
CA VAL A 636 -4.56 15.58 16.74
C VAL A 636 -5.09 16.98 16.99
N LEU A 637 -6.20 17.11 17.70
CA LEU A 637 -6.69 18.39 18.21
C LEU A 637 -6.59 18.43 19.73
N ARG A 638 -6.37 19.62 20.29
CA ARG A 638 -6.23 19.83 21.73
C ARG A 638 -7.37 20.72 22.25
N GLY A 639 -7.97 20.28 23.35
CA GLY A 639 -8.95 21.06 24.11
C GLY A 639 -8.31 22.11 25.02
N VAL A 640 -9.09 23.07 25.51
CA VAL A 640 -8.67 24.06 26.53
C VAL A 640 -8.17 23.41 27.82
N ASN A 641 -8.72 22.24 28.15
CA ASN A 641 -8.33 21.41 29.30
C ASN A 641 -7.01 20.64 29.09
N GLY A 642 -6.36 20.78 27.93
CA GLY A 642 -5.14 20.08 27.55
C GLY A 642 -5.35 18.66 27.01
N SER A 643 -6.60 18.16 26.98
CA SER A 643 -6.94 16.86 26.40
C SER A 643 -6.54 16.81 24.92
N ALA A 644 -6.11 15.65 24.45
CA ALA A 644 -5.82 15.39 23.05
C ALA A 644 -6.90 14.50 22.45
N LEU A 645 -7.49 14.93 21.35
CA LEU A 645 -8.41 14.17 20.53
C LEU A 645 -7.66 13.69 19.29
N LEU A 646 -7.57 12.36 19.12
CA LEU A 646 -6.95 11.71 17.99
C LEU A 646 -8.01 11.40 16.94
N PHE A 647 -7.80 11.90 15.72
CA PHE A 647 -8.71 11.70 14.60
C PHE A 647 -8.04 10.94 13.45
N THR A 648 -8.81 10.08 12.79
CA THR A 648 -8.45 9.50 11.49
C THR A 648 -9.34 10.03 10.38
N ARG A 649 -8.81 10.18 9.17
CA ARG A 649 -9.57 10.68 8.03
C ARG A 649 -10.55 9.61 7.57
N SER A 650 -11.82 9.99 7.45
CA SER A 650 -12.87 9.13 6.94
C SER A 650 -13.17 9.53 5.50
N CYS A 651 -13.05 8.55 4.59
CA CYS A 651 -13.50 8.73 3.22
C CYS A 651 -14.98 8.37 3.16
N LEU A 652 -15.80 9.26 2.59
CA LEU A 652 -17.21 8.98 2.36
C LEU A 652 -17.33 7.71 1.50
N THR A 653 -17.86 6.65 2.09
CA THR A 653 -18.48 5.58 1.31
C THR A 653 -19.75 6.21 0.74
N THR A 654 -19.67 6.80 -0.45
CA THR A 654 -20.87 6.91 -1.29
C THR A 654 -21.29 5.46 -1.52
N THR A 655 -22.24 5.00 -0.72
CA THR A 655 -22.94 3.73 -0.91
C THR A 655 -23.57 3.70 -2.28
#